data_AF-A0AAV5RE14-F1
#
_entry.id   AF-A0AAV5RE14-F1
#
_cell.length_a   1.000
_cell.length_b   1.000
_cell.length_c   1.000
_cell.angle_alpha   90.00
_cell.angle_beta   90.00
_cell.angle_gamma   90.00
#
_symmetry.space_group_name_H-M   'P 1'
#
loop_
_entity.id
_entity.type
_entity.pdbx_description
1 polymer ?
#
loop_
_entity_poly.entity_id
_entity_poly.type
_entity_poly.pdbx_seq_one_letter_code
_entity_poly.pdbx_strand_id
1 'polypeptide(L)'
;MVLKSTPGASVAVYQVSGSNASRSLPDWLIKKRKQSLKKDPEFQSRVQLVQDFEFEEASNRIKVTRDGNYAMATGTYKPQIHVYDFQQMSMKFSRHTDAENVDFAIISDDWTKSVHLQSDRTIEFHAQGGIHTRIRIPKFGRSIDYNRENCDILVAGGSNELYRLNLDQGRFLAPFECNSPALNVVKVNPAHGLIGCGTESGTVEFWDPRTRRSVGVLGVGGEGFGIGSGVTALAYHNDGLKVAAGTYEGITKLYDLRMSEALLTKDQGYGYPIQNIGYLDTQVVTDKIWTSDKRIVKIWDVQNGDAFTSLEPTVDINDVAHIPNSGMFFLANEGIPMHTYYIPSIGPAPRWCSFLDNITEELEEKPVSTVYENFKFVTSKELRQLGLSHLIGTNVVRAYMHGYFIDMKLYEKAKLISNPYEYRDHREQEIRKRIESERQSRIRGSANSTAAVKVNKSFAAENRDKVDDRFKALFEDPEYEIDENSYEYKLLHGGRGKTRVATEDAPREGPRPLTAVEEEEISRRRGLQSEDESSDSENNDDERNEIRKEINRRKAEKRKIRKQKIDQQNKAMELAAANTARDQNELTLGERLQKANNKVEDSSNQRISGDTEISFVPKSKKKPTKPEGVDSGRKSSRADGSLRKASKNVFRGI
;
A
#
# COMPACT_ATOMS: atom_id res chain seq x y z
N MET A 1 0.59 -3.55 -0.82
CA MET A 1 -0.64 -3.00 -0.22
C MET A 1 -1.79 -3.68 -0.94
N VAL A 2 -2.68 -4.36 -0.24
CA VAL A 2 -3.76 -5.14 -0.87
C VAL A 2 -5.06 -4.91 -0.12
N LEU A 3 -5.87 -3.97 -0.59
CA LEU A 3 -7.31 -4.00 -0.32
C LEU A 3 -7.88 -5.21 -1.07
N LYS A 4 -8.80 -5.95 -0.43
CA LYS A 4 -9.40 -7.12 -1.07
C LYS A 4 -10.76 -6.74 -1.64
N SER A 5 -10.85 -6.73 -2.97
CA SER A 5 -12.11 -6.66 -3.70
C SER A 5 -12.85 -7.99 -3.57
N THR A 6 -14.12 -8.01 -3.16
CA THR A 6 -14.95 -9.23 -3.22
C THR A 6 -15.41 -9.50 -4.66
N PRO A 7 -14.97 -10.60 -5.31
CA PRO A 7 -15.34 -10.87 -6.70
C PRO A 7 -16.73 -11.52 -6.77
N GLY A 8 -17.72 -10.79 -7.29
CA GLY A 8 -19.08 -11.32 -7.45
C GLY A 8 -20.08 -10.33 -8.05
N ALA A 9 -20.01 -9.06 -7.66
CA ALA A 9 -20.78 -7.98 -8.27
C ALA A 9 -20.04 -7.36 -9.47
N SER A 10 -20.79 -6.67 -10.34
CA SER A 10 -20.24 -5.78 -11.39
C SER A 10 -19.60 -4.50 -10.83
N VAL A 11 -19.76 -4.26 -9.53
CA VAL A 11 -19.28 -3.11 -8.78
C VAL A 11 -18.17 -3.55 -7.83
N ALA A 12 -17.01 -2.88 -7.88
CA ALA A 12 -15.93 -3.13 -6.94
C ALA A 12 -16.31 -2.73 -5.50
N VAL A 13 -16.01 -3.62 -4.56
CA VAL A 13 -16.29 -3.47 -3.11
C VAL A 13 -15.01 -3.80 -2.37
N TYR A 14 -14.41 -2.82 -1.68
CA TYR A 14 -13.12 -2.98 -1.02
C TYR A 14 -13.28 -3.17 0.49
N GLN A 15 -12.85 -4.33 1.00
CA GLN A 15 -12.68 -4.51 2.44
C GLN A 15 -11.38 -3.83 2.89
N VAL A 16 -11.49 -2.83 3.78
CA VAL A 16 -10.34 -2.06 4.30
C VAL A 16 -9.93 -2.50 5.71
N SER A 17 -10.90 -2.90 6.55
CA SER A 17 -10.66 -3.55 7.85
C SER A 17 -11.56 -4.76 8.05
N GLY A 18 -11.21 -5.58 9.03
CA GLY A 18 -11.85 -6.84 9.33
C GLY A 18 -10.90 -8.04 9.18
N SER A 19 -11.44 -9.24 9.38
CA SER A 19 -10.70 -10.49 9.33
C SER A 19 -11.39 -11.47 8.38
N ASN A 20 -10.71 -11.90 7.32
CA ASN A 20 -11.19 -12.99 6.44
C ASN A 20 -11.16 -14.39 7.12
N ALA A 21 -10.64 -14.47 8.35
CA ALA A 21 -10.68 -15.68 9.15
C ALA A 21 -11.90 -15.64 10.07
N SER A 22 -12.83 -16.57 9.88
CA SER A 22 -14.04 -16.74 10.71
C SER A 22 -13.77 -17.24 12.13
N ARG A 23 -12.51 -17.55 12.46
CA ARG A 23 -12.02 -17.81 13.82
C ARG A 23 -10.68 -17.10 14.02
N SER A 24 -10.66 -16.13 14.92
CA SER A 24 -9.43 -15.53 15.43
C SER A 24 -8.64 -16.54 16.27
N LEU A 25 -7.32 -16.38 16.31
CA LEU A 25 -6.51 -17.00 17.36
C LEU A 25 -6.74 -16.22 18.67
N PRO A 26 -6.62 -16.85 19.85
CA PRO A 26 -6.67 -16.13 21.12
C PRO A 26 -5.68 -14.96 21.14
N ASP A 27 -6.14 -13.78 21.57
CA ASP A 27 -5.37 -12.54 21.46
C ASP A 27 -3.97 -12.63 22.10
N TRP A 28 -3.81 -13.28 23.26
CA TRP A 28 -2.49 -13.46 23.88
C TRP A 28 -1.49 -14.20 22.96
N LEU A 29 -1.98 -15.12 22.11
CA LEU A 29 -1.20 -15.84 21.12
C LEU A 29 -0.93 -14.97 19.88
N ILE A 30 -1.88 -14.12 19.48
CA ILE A 30 -1.67 -13.08 18.47
C ILE A 30 -0.59 -12.10 18.94
N LYS A 31 -0.69 -11.55 20.15
CA LYS A 31 0.30 -10.65 20.77
C LYS A 31 1.69 -11.31 20.85
N LYS A 32 1.79 -12.60 21.18
CA LYS A 32 3.05 -13.37 21.13
C LYS A 32 3.60 -13.51 19.70
N ARG A 33 2.74 -13.80 18.71
CA ARG A 33 3.12 -13.88 17.28
C ARG A 33 3.35 -12.50 16.64
N LYS A 34 2.85 -11.40 17.21
CA LYS A 34 2.96 -10.02 16.67
C LYS A 34 4.42 -9.58 16.51
N GLN A 35 5.37 -10.21 17.22
CA GLN A 35 6.81 -9.99 17.03
C GLN A 35 7.41 -10.76 15.84
N SER A 36 6.92 -11.96 15.50
CA SER A 36 7.35 -12.67 14.29
C SER A 36 6.65 -12.12 13.05
N LEU A 37 5.33 -11.87 13.14
CA LEU A 37 4.49 -11.27 12.10
C LEU A 37 5.02 -9.91 11.57
N LYS A 38 5.83 -9.18 12.35
CA LYS A 38 6.52 -7.96 11.88
C LYS A 38 7.41 -8.18 10.66
N LYS A 39 7.80 -9.43 10.34
CA LYS A 39 8.58 -9.77 9.14
C LYS A 39 7.71 -10.21 7.95
N ASP A 40 6.43 -10.50 8.17
CA ASP A 40 5.58 -11.07 7.15
C ASP A 40 5.02 -9.94 6.23
N PRO A 41 5.19 -10.02 4.90
CA PRO A 41 4.88 -8.90 4.00
C PRO A 41 3.38 -8.58 3.94
N GLU A 42 2.51 -9.56 4.18
CA GLU A 42 1.07 -9.32 4.33
C GLU A 42 0.77 -8.46 5.56
N PHE A 43 1.43 -8.73 6.70
CA PHE A 43 1.23 -7.96 7.93
C PHE A 43 1.78 -6.54 7.81
N GLN A 44 2.91 -6.36 7.12
CA GLN A 44 3.49 -5.04 6.83
C GLN A 44 2.66 -4.21 5.84
N SER A 45 1.94 -4.85 4.91
CA SER A 45 1.20 -4.17 3.84
C SER A 45 -0.33 -4.16 4.01
N ARG A 46 -0.81 -4.62 5.17
CA ARG A 46 -2.20 -4.52 5.62
C ARG A 46 -2.50 -3.10 6.10
N VAL A 47 -3.53 -2.48 5.51
CA VAL A 47 -4.06 -1.20 5.96
C VAL A 47 -4.82 -1.40 7.27
N GLN A 48 -4.67 -0.48 8.22
CA GLN A 48 -5.64 -0.26 9.29
C GLN A 48 -6.06 1.21 9.19
N LEU A 49 -7.35 1.43 8.91
CA LEU A 49 -7.93 2.72 8.55
C LEU A 49 -8.11 3.61 9.79
N VAL A 50 -8.67 3.04 10.85
CA VAL A 50 -8.71 3.62 12.20
C VAL A 50 -7.88 2.72 13.13
N GLN A 51 -7.03 3.32 13.96
CA GLN A 51 -6.25 2.61 14.97
C GLN A 51 -7.15 2.04 16.07
N ASP A 52 -6.89 0.79 16.46
CA ASP A 52 -7.61 0.08 17.53
C ASP A 52 -9.14 0.00 17.30
N PHE A 53 -9.52 -0.18 16.02
CA PHE A 53 -10.89 -0.43 15.56
C PHE A 53 -11.29 -1.91 15.74
N GLU A 54 -11.10 -2.41 16.96
CA GLU A 54 -11.36 -3.79 17.38
C GLU A 54 -11.90 -3.85 18.83
N PHE A 55 -12.66 -4.90 19.15
CA PHE A 55 -13.12 -5.25 20.51
C PHE A 55 -12.59 -6.65 20.88
N GLU A 56 -12.51 -6.98 22.18
CA GLU A 56 -11.86 -8.23 22.62
C GLU A 56 -12.64 -9.51 22.23
N GLU A 57 -13.95 -9.41 22.03
CA GLU A 57 -14.82 -10.51 21.57
C GLU A 57 -15.69 -10.10 20.37
N ALA A 58 -16.70 -9.24 20.59
CA ALA A 58 -17.70 -8.85 19.59
C ALA A 58 -18.18 -7.40 19.77
N SER A 59 -18.87 -6.90 18.73
CA SER A 59 -19.48 -5.56 18.69
C SER A 59 -20.99 -5.62 18.38
N ASN A 60 -21.78 -4.84 19.11
CA ASN A 60 -23.25 -4.92 19.08
C ASN A 60 -23.88 -3.88 18.15
N ARG A 61 -23.38 -2.65 18.23
CA ARG A 61 -23.95 -1.46 17.59
C ARG A 61 -22.83 -0.51 17.19
N ILE A 62 -23.04 0.21 16.08
CA ILE A 62 -22.18 1.30 15.64
C ILE A 62 -23.03 2.40 15.02
N LYS A 63 -22.75 3.66 15.38
CA LYS A 63 -23.42 4.83 14.78
C LYS A 63 -22.41 5.92 14.52
N VAL A 64 -22.48 6.48 13.31
CA VAL A 64 -21.69 7.63 12.88
C VAL A 64 -22.40 8.91 13.35
N THR A 65 -21.62 9.91 13.76
CA THR A 65 -22.12 11.24 14.15
C THR A 65 -22.60 12.04 12.94
N ARG A 66 -23.49 13.01 13.16
CA ARG A 66 -24.12 13.78 12.07
C ARG A 66 -23.10 14.66 11.34
N ASP A 67 -22.07 15.13 12.05
CA ASP A 67 -20.91 15.83 11.48
C ASP A 67 -19.99 14.95 10.63
N GLY A 68 -20.14 13.61 10.67
CA GLY A 68 -19.27 12.67 9.95
C GLY A 68 -17.81 12.62 10.43
N ASN A 69 -17.48 13.28 11.55
CA ASN A 69 -16.12 13.37 12.13
C ASN A 69 -15.85 12.33 13.23
N TYR A 70 -16.89 11.69 13.76
CA TYR A 70 -16.80 10.69 14.81
C TYR A 70 -17.69 9.48 14.53
N ALA A 71 -17.30 8.32 15.04
CA ALA A 71 -18.21 7.20 15.28
C ALA A 71 -18.13 6.73 16.72
N MET A 72 -19.25 6.19 17.18
CA MET A 72 -19.37 5.51 18.47
C MET A 72 -19.75 4.05 18.21
N ALA A 73 -19.10 3.13 18.91
CA ALA A 73 -19.39 1.70 18.86
C ALA A 73 -19.47 1.11 20.27
N THR A 74 -20.19 -0.01 20.41
CA THR A 74 -20.37 -0.69 21.70
C THR A 74 -20.00 -2.17 21.61
N GLY A 75 -19.14 -2.65 22.52
CA GLY A 75 -18.67 -4.04 22.56
C GLY A 75 -19.18 -4.83 23.77
N THR A 76 -19.13 -6.16 23.64
CA THR A 76 -19.63 -7.12 24.64
C THR A 76 -18.74 -7.24 25.87
N TYR A 77 -17.43 -7.44 25.65
CA TYR A 77 -16.47 -7.82 26.68
C TYR A 77 -15.32 -6.81 26.81
N LYS A 78 -15.05 -6.27 28.00
CA LYS A 78 -16.08 -5.95 29.02
C LYS A 78 -17.12 -5.00 28.39
N PRO A 79 -18.34 -4.87 28.91
CA PRO A 79 -19.31 -3.90 28.38
C PRO A 79 -18.68 -2.51 28.29
N GLN A 80 -18.52 -2.01 27.07
CA GLN A 80 -17.76 -0.79 26.83
C GLN A 80 -18.16 -0.06 25.55
N ILE A 81 -17.98 1.25 25.59
CA ILE A 81 -18.17 2.19 24.49
C ILE A 81 -16.78 2.58 23.98
N HIS A 82 -16.62 2.60 22.66
CA HIS A 82 -15.45 3.18 21.99
C HIS A 82 -15.92 4.37 21.14
N VAL A 83 -15.24 5.51 21.28
CA VAL A 83 -15.45 6.68 20.41
C VAL A 83 -14.20 6.88 19.58
N TYR A 84 -14.36 6.91 18.27
CA TYR A 84 -13.29 7.09 17.29
C TYR A 84 -13.31 8.52 16.75
N ASP A 85 -12.16 9.19 16.76
CA ASP A 85 -11.95 10.49 16.11
C ASP A 85 -11.37 10.24 14.72
N PHE A 86 -12.15 10.55 13.68
CA PHE A 86 -11.75 10.26 12.31
C PHE A 86 -10.67 11.20 11.78
N GLN A 87 -10.61 12.45 12.28
CA GLN A 87 -9.54 13.38 11.90
C GLN A 87 -8.18 12.94 12.45
N GLN A 88 -8.19 12.20 13.56
CA GLN A 88 -6.99 11.61 14.18
C GLN A 88 -6.82 10.10 13.85
N MET A 89 -7.71 9.53 13.03
CA MET A 89 -7.75 8.11 12.63
C MET A 89 -7.53 7.13 13.80
N SER A 90 -8.08 7.42 14.99
CA SER A 90 -7.78 6.66 16.21
C SER A 90 -8.90 6.71 17.25
N MET A 91 -8.85 5.79 18.22
CA MET A 91 -9.77 5.80 19.36
C MET A 91 -9.50 7.01 20.26
N LYS A 92 -10.51 7.86 20.44
CA LYS A 92 -10.48 9.06 21.28
C LYS A 92 -10.53 8.71 22.76
N PHE A 93 -11.36 7.75 23.13
CA PHE A 93 -11.38 7.09 24.44
C PHE A 93 -12.19 5.79 24.40
N SER A 94 -11.90 4.90 25.35
CA SER A 94 -12.79 3.81 25.76
C SER A 94 -13.44 4.13 27.11
N ARG A 95 -14.69 3.72 27.30
CA ARG A 95 -15.44 3.89 28.55
C ARG A 95 -16.22 2.62 28.85
N HIS A 96 -16.02 2.06 30.03
CA HIS A 96 -16.76 0.87 30.47
C HIS A 96 -18.16 1.25 30.93
N THR A 97 -19.12 0.34 30.75
CA THR A 97 -20.50 0.41 31.26
C THR A 97 -20.76 -0.73 32.25
N ASP A 98 -21.76 -0.59 33.12
CA ASP A 98 -22.08 -1.62 34.12
C ASP A 98 -22.77 -2.83 33.50
N ALA A 99 -23.56 -2.61 32.45
CA ALA A 99 -24.26 -3.62 31.67
C ALA A 99 -24.04 -3.43 30.17
N GLU A 100 -24.41 -4.46 29.41
CA GLU A 100 -24.32 -4.49 27.95
C GLU A 100 -25.33 -3.55 27.28
N ASN A 101 -24.88 -2.80 26.28
CA ASN A 101 -25.72 -1.89 25.50
C ASN A 101 -26.42 -2.66 24.36
N VAL A 102 -27.75 -2.54 24.29
CA VAL A 102 -28.62 -3.15 23.27
C VAL A 102 -28.80 -2.22 22.08
N ASP A 103 -28.97 -0.93 22.36
CA ASP A 103 -29.05 0.15 21.37
C ASP A 103 -28.59 1.47 22.03
N PHE A 104 -28.24 2.48 21.24
CA PHE A 104 -27.88 3.81 21.75
C PHE A 104 -28.21 4.92 20.74
N ALA A 105 -28.54 6.11 21.23
CA ALA A 105 -28.82 7.29 20.40
C ALA A 105 -27.77 8.37 20.66
N ILE A 106 -27.33 9.05 19.60
CA ILE A 106 -26.47 10.24 19.69
C ILE A 106 -27.38 11.46 19.62
N ILE A 107 -27.38 12.29 20.68
CA ILE A 107 -28.23 13.49 20.79
C ILE A 107 -27.61 14.66 20.03
N SER A 108 -26.29 14.82 20.20
CA SER A 108 -25.50 15.88 19.58
C SER A 108 -25.26 15.61 18.09
N ASP A 109 -24.78 16.62 17.36
CA ASP A 109 -24.25 16.42 16.01
C ASP A 109 -22.83 15.81 16.05
N ASP A 110 -22.12 15.98 17.18
CA ASP A 110 -20.88 15.30 17.56
C ASP A 110 -21.13 14.12 18.53
N TRP A 111 -20.18 13.75 19.39
CA TRP A 111 -20.29 12.65 20.35
C TRP A 111 -20.58 13.10 21.80
N THR A 112 -20.61 14.40 22.11
CA THR A 112 -20.55 14.90 23.51
C THR A 112 -21.76 14.55 24.38
N LYS A 113 -22.90 14.20 23.77
CA LYS A 113 -24.12 13.72 24.43
C LYS A 113 -24.64 12.48 23.70
N SER A 114 -24.60 11.34 24.38
CA SER A 114 -25.15 10.06 23.90
C SER A 114 -25.96 9.37 25.00
N VAL A 115 -26.91 8.53 24.59
CA VAL A 115 -27.81 7.83 25.50
C VAL A 115 -27.86 6.36 25.13
N HIS A 116 -27.57 5.50 26.11
CA HIS A 116 -27.35 4.08 25.91
C HIS A 116 -28.44 3.28 26.64
N LEU A 117 -29.10 2.38 25.92
CA LEU A 117 -30.15 1.50 26.43
C LEU A 117 -29.52 0.15 26.80
N GLN A 118 -29.57 -0.20 28.09
CA GLN A 118 -28.91 -1.38 28.63
C GLN A 118 -29.86 -2.57 28.84
N SER A 119 -29.27 -3.77 28.74
CA SER A 119 -29.98 -5.04 28.91
C SER A 119 -30.65 -5.21 30.28
N ASP A 120 -30.20 -4.49 31.31
CA ASP A 120 -30.78 -4.53 32.65
C ASP A 120 -32.05 -3.66 32.83
N ARG A 121 -32.49 -2.95 31.78
CA ARG A 121 -33.56 -1.92 31.77
C ARG A 121 -33.16 -0.54 32.27
N THR A 122 -31.86 -0.21 32.34
CA THR A 122 -31.42 1.17 32.54
C THR A 122 -31.14 1.90 31.23
N ILE A 123 -31.16 3.22 31.32
CA ILE A 123 -30.79 4.17 30.29
C ILE A 123 -29.67 5.03 30.90
N GLU A 124 -28.48 4.92 30.33
CA GLU A 124 -27.33 5.75 30.72
C GLU A 124 -27.23 6.99 29.83
N PHE A 125 -27.26 8.15 30.45
CA PHE A 125 -26.96 9.43 29.80
C PHE A 125 -25.47 9.70 29.95
N HIS A 126 -24.75 9.68 28.84
CA HIS A 126 -23.32 9.98 28.80
C HIS A 126 -23.08 11.41 28.34
N ALA A 127 -22.21 12.10 29.05
CA ALA A 127 -21.64 13.38 28.67
C ALA A 127 -20.13 13.20 28.35
N GLN A 128 -19.51 14.27 27.85
CA GLN A 128 -18.05 14.36 27.68
C GLN A 128 -17.30 13.90 28.95
N GLY A 129 -17.70 14.40 30.12
CA GLY A 129 -17.06 14.11 31.40
C GLY A 129 -17.29 12.72 32.03
N GLY A 130 -18.23 11.91 31.50
CA GLY A 130 -18.55 10.60 32.08
C GLY A 130 -20.02 10.22 31.91
N ILE A 131 -20.50 9.37 32.82
CA ILE A 131 -21.94 9.15 33.02
C ILE A 131 -22.50 10.36 33.76
N HIS A 132 -23.55 10.97 33.21
CA HIS A 132 -24.25 12.11 33.82
C HIS A 132 -25.39 11.63 34.73
N THR A 133 -26.26 10.76 34.21
CA THR A 133 -27.45 10.25 34.90
C THR A 133 -27.78 8.84 34.46
N ARG A 134 -28.34 8.04 35.36
CA ARG A 134 -28.91 6.71 35.09
C ARG A 134 -30.40 6.75 35.41
N ILE A 135 -31.25 6.30 34.50
CA ILE A 135 -32.70 6.21 34.67
C ILE A 135 -33.13 4.76 34.40
N ARG A 136 -34.10 4.22 35.13
CA ARG A 136 -34.64 2.87 34.87
C ARG A 136 -36.01 2.95 34.20
N ILE A 137 -36.22 2.14 33.16
CA ILE A 137 -37.54 1.95 32.52
C ILE A 137 -38.26 0.70 33.08
N PRO A 138 -39.60 0.63 33.02
CA PRO A 138 -40.34 -0.49 33.63
C PRO A 138 -40.04 -1.85 33.00
N LYS A 139 -39.84 -1.90 31.67
CA LYS A 139 -39.73 -3.11 30.85
C LYS A 139 -38.41 -3.13 30.07
N PHE A 140 -38.09 -4.27 29.45
CA PHE A 140 -36.90 -4.42 28.60
C PHE A 140 -37.08 -3.68 27.29
N GLY A 141 -36.26 -2.66 27.07
CA GLY A 141 -36.17 -1.97 25.78
C GLY A 141 -35.43 -2.82 24.73
N ARG A 142 -35.79 -2.64 23.46
CA ARG A 142 -35.16 -3.27 22.28
C ARG A 142 -34.48 -2.24 21.37
N SER A 143 -34.99 -1.01 21.33
CA SER A 143 -34.47 0.08 20.49
C SER A 143 -34.73 1.47 21.11
N ILE A 144 -33.90 2.44 20.75
CA ILE A 144 -33.96 3.83 21.23
C ILE A 144 -33.72 4.82 20.08
N ASP A 145 -34.54 5.86 20.01
CA ASP A 145 -34.34 6.98 19.08
C ASP A 145 -34.63 8.33 19.73
N TYR A 146 -34.12 9.41 19.13
CA TYR A 146 -34.17 10.77 19.66
C TYR A 146 -34.86 11.74 18.69
N ASN A 147 -36.01 12.27 19.12
CA ASN A 147 -36.71 13.32 18.37
C ASN A 147 -36.10 14.70 18.67
N ARG A 148 -35.38 15.26 17.68
CA ARG A 148 -34.78 16.60 17.75
C ARG A 148 -35.81 17.74 17.81
N GLU A 149 -37.04 17.58 17.33
CA GLU A 149 -38.06 18.65 17.41
C GLU A 149 -38.53 18.91 18.84
N ASN A 150 -38.82 17.84 19.58
CA ASN A 150 -39.44 17.90 20.92
C ASN A 150 -38.46 17.74 22.09
N CYS A 151 -37.19 17.43 21.81
CA CYS A 151 -36.23 16.91 22.80
C CYS A 151 -36.77 15.67 23.55
N ASP A 152 -37.55 14.83 22.87
CA ASP A 152 -38.12 13.58 23.40
C ASP A 152 -37.24 12.39 22.98
N ILE A 153 -36.81 11.57 23.94
CA ILE A 153 -36.30 10.21 23.69
C ILE A 153 -37.46 9.23 23.70
N LEU A 154 -37.43 8.28 22.76
CA LEU A 154 -38.44 7.25 22.56
C LEU A 154 -37.79 5.87 22.71
N VAL A 155 -38.39 4.99 23.51
CA VAL A 155 -37.87 3.65 23.79
C VAL A 155 -38.95 2.59 23.60
N ALA A 156 -38.79 1.77 22.56
CA ALA A 156 -39.60 0.57 22.33
C ALA A 156 -39.01 -0.65 23.03
N GLY A 157 -39.84 -1.66 23.30
CA GLY A 157 -39.42 -2.86 24.01
C GLY A 157 -40.51 -3.92 24.16
N GLY A 158 -40.33 -4.82 25.14
CA GLY A 158 -41.28 -5.86 25.53
C GLY A 158 -42.54 -5.35 26.26
N SER A 159 -43.16 -4.30 25.71
CA SER A 159 -44.44 -3.73 26.09
C SER A 159 -45.12 -3.06 24.91
N ASN A 160 -46.44 -3.03 24.94
CA ASN A 160 -47.30 -2.25 24.05
C ASN A 160 -47.08 -0.72 24.20
N GLU A 161 -46.63 -0.29 25.38
CA GLU A 161 -46.25 1.10 25.67
C GLU A 161 -44.89 1.45 25.04
N LEU A 162 -44.89 2.49 24.20
CA LEU A 162 -43.69 3.23 23.80
C LEU A 162 -43.39 4.31 24.86
N TYR A 163 -42.32 4.11 25.65
CA TYR A 163 -41.91 5.06 26.68
C TYR A 163 -41.31 6.32 26.09
N ARG A 164 -41.69 7.48 26.65
CA ARG A 164 -41.22 8.80 26.22
C ARG A 164 -40.59 9.57 27.37
N LEU A 165 -39.32 9.93 27.21
CA LEU A 165 -38.52 10.66 28.19
C LEU A 165 -38.17 12.04 27.61
N ASN A 166 -38.73 13.10 28.17
CA ASN A 166 -38.43 14.46 27.72
C ASN A 166 -37.17 15.00 28.40
N LEU A 167 -36.20 15.45 27.61
CA LEU A 167 -34.87 15.86 28.09
C LEU A 167 -34.81 17.29 28.62
N ASP A 168 -35.69 18.17 28.11
CA ASP A 168 -35.83 19.55 28.58
C ASP A 168 -36.47 19.60 29.97
N GLN A 169 -37.52 18.79 30.17
CA GLN A 169 -38.30 18.73 31.42
C GLN A 169 -37.80 17.64 32.39
N GLY A 170 -36.81 16.84 32.00
CA GLY A 170 -36.20 15.80 32.83
C GLY A 170 -37.15 14.70 33.33
N ARG A 171 -38.27 14.45 32.63
CA ARG A 171 -39.36 13.58 33.11
C ARG A 171 -39.86 12.58 32.07
N PHE A 172 -40.39 11.47 32.55
CA PHE A 172 -41.30 10.64 31.77
C PHE A 172 -42.56 11.44 31.42
N LEU A 173 -42.97 11.36 30.16
CA LEU A 173 -44.27 11.79 29.70
C LEU A 173 -45.19 10.56 29.55
N ALA A 174 -46.48 10.79 29.32
CA ALA A 174 -47.40 9.70 28.98
C ALA A 174 -46.85 8.94 27.75
N PRO A 175 -46.80 7.59 27.80
CA PRO A 175 -46.36 6.76 26.70
C PRO A 175 -47.36 6.81 25.54
N PHE A 176 -46.98 6.26 24.39
CA PHE A 176 -47.94 5.92 23.35
C PHE A 176 -48.34 4.45 23.49
N GLU A 177 -49.64 4.18 23.58
CA GLU A 177 -50.21 2.83 23.69
C GLU A 177 -50.53 2.32 22.29
N CYS A 178 -49.74 1.37 21.78
CA CYS A 178 -49.98 0.73 20.49
C CYS A 178 -51.12 -0.33 20.58
N ASN A 179 -51.28 -1.18 19.56
CA ASN A 179 -52.25 -2.27 19.55
C ASN A 179 -51.59 -3.69 19.59
N SER A 180 -50.30 -3.78 19.90
CA SER A 180 -49.51 -5.02 19.80
C SER A 180 -48.75 -5.32 21.11
N PRO A 181 -48.64 -6.58 21.57
CA PRO A 181 -48.06 -6.88 22.89
C PRO A 181 -46.63 -6.38 23.11
N ALA A 182 -45.85 -6.17 22.04
CA ALA A 182 -44.48 -5.65 22.13
C ALA A 182 -44.05 -4.90 20.86
N LEU A 183 -43.07 -4.00 21.04
CA LEU A 183 -42.47 -3.18 20.00
C LEU A 183 -40.98 -3.55 19.81
N ASN A 184 -40.55 -3.68 18.56
CA ASN A 184 -39.17 -4.02 18.22
C ASN A 184 -38.34 -2.77 17.93
N VAL A 185 -38.83 -1.95 16.99
CA VAL A 185 -38.11 -0.79 16.46
C VAL A 185 -38.92 0.47 16.60
N VAL A 186 -38.27 1.56 17.01
CA VAL A 186 -38.76 2.93 16.82
C VAL A 186 -37.80 3.69 15.92
N LYS A 187 -38.36 4.49 15.01
CA LYS A 187 -37.66 5.57 14.31
C LYS A 187 -38.47 6.85 14.33
N VAL A 188 -37.78 7.99 14.33
CA VAL A 188 -38.35 9.32 14.07
C VAL A 188 -38.00 9.74 12.65
N ASN A 189 -38.97 10.28 11.92
CA ASN A 189 -38.72 10.87 10.61
C ASN A 189 -37.99 12.22 10.75
N PRO A 190 -36.81 12.42 10.11
CA PRO A 190 -36.01 13.62 10.30
C PRO A 190 -36.62 14.90 9.70
N ALA A 191 -37.56 14.78 8.76
CA ALA A 191 -38.12 15.92 8.03
C ALA A 191 -39.44 16.46 8.64
N HIS A 192 -40.20 15.63 9.37
CA HIS A 192 -41.51 16.01 9.89
C HIS A 192 -41.90 15.41 11.26
N GLY A 193 -40.97 14.73 11.93
CA GLY A 193 -41.15 14.30 13.33
C GLY A 193 -42.07 13.10 13.57
N LEU A 194 -42.70 12.52 12.52
CA LEU A 194 -43.55 11.33 12.66
C LEU A 194 -42.75 10.15 13.21
N ILE A 195 -43.34 9.45 14.17
CA ILE A 195 -42.74 8.30 14.85
C ILE A 195 -43.29 7.03 14.19
N GLY A 196 -42.42 6.13 13.76
CA GLY A 196 -42.78 4.81 13.26
C GLY A 196 -42.43 3.73 14.28
N CYS A 197 -43.44 2.96 14.72
CA CYS A 197 -43.33 1.88 15.70
C CYS A 197 -43.50 0.52 15.00
N GLY A 198 -42.42 -0.25 14.84
CA GLY A 198 -42.45 -1.60 14.29
C GLY A 198 -42.87 -2.62 15.35
N THR A 199 -44.01 -3.26 15.13
CA THR A 199 -44.63 -4.16 16.12
C THR A 199 -44.20 -5.63 15.93
N GLU A 200 -44.30 -6.41 17.00
CA GLU A 200 -44.12 -7.87 16.93
C GLU A 200 -45.24 -8.57 16.14
N SER A 201 -46.39 -7.90 15.96
CA SER A 201 -47.54 -8.37 15.17
C SER A 201 -47.44 -8.15 13.65
N GLY A 202 -46.32 -7.61 13.14
CA GLY A 202 -46.13 -7.37 11.71
C GLY A 202 -46.83 -6.12 11.15
N THR A 203 -47.21 -5.20 12.04
CA THR A 203 -47.70 -3.87 11.68
C THR A 203 -46.64 -2.80 11.96
N VAL A 204 -46.76 -1.67 11.26
CA VAL A 204 -46.08 -0.42 11.64
C VAL A 204 -47.16 0.57 12.06
N GLU A 205 -47.06 1.08 13.27
CA GLU A 205 -47.96 2.12 13.77
C GLU A 205 -47.28 3.49 13.68
N PHE A 206 -47.96 4.45 13.07
CA PHE A 206 -47.46 5.81 12.89
C PHE A 206 -48.08 6.76 13.90
N TRP A 207 -47.24 7.48 14.65
CA TRP A 207 -47.64 8.37 15.73
C TRP A 207 -47.11 9.79 15.48
N ASP A 208 -48.01 10.78 15.46
CA ASP A 208 -47.62 12.19 15.43
C ASP A 208 -47.38 12.69 16.86
N PRO A 209 -46.16 13.16 17.20
CA PRO A 209 -45.85 13.66 18.54
C PRO A 209 -46.59 14.96 18.92
N ARG A 210 -47.16 15.67 17.94
CA ARG A 210 -47.88 16.95 18.15
C ARG A 210 -49.31 16.70 18.61
N THR A 211 -50.09 15.90 17.87
CA THR A 211 -51.44 15.45 18.26
C THR A 211 -51.45 14.35 19.31
N ARG A 212 -50.35 13.60 19.48
CA ARG A 212 -50.16 12.50 20.44
C ARG A 212 -51.16 11.35 20.25
N ARG A 213 -51.48 11.05 18.99
CA ARG A 213 -52.37 9.98 18.57
C ARG A 213 -51.74 9.17 17.44
N SER A 214 -52.16 7.92 17.31
CA SER A 214 -51.89 7.14 16.11
C SER A 214 -52.60 7.80 14.91
N VAL A 215 -51.83 8.01 13.84
CA VAL A 215 -52.28 8.61 12.57
C VAL A 215 -52.74 7.52 11.60
N GLY A 216 -52.08 6.36 11.63
CA GLY A 216 -52.40 5.20 10.81
C GLY A 216 -51.64 3.96 11.23
N VAL A 217 -52.09 2.80 10.75
CA VAL A 217 -51.46 1.49 10.95
C VAL A 217 -51.27 0.85 9.59
N LEU A 218 -50.06 0.36 9.32
CA LEU A 218 -49.63 -0.21 8.05
C LEU A 218 -49.35 -1.71 8.20
N GLY A 219 -49.93 -2.54 7.34
CA GLY A 219 -49.65 -3.98 7.31
C GLY A 219 -48.35 -4.27 6.54
N VAL A 220 -47.35 -4.81 7.24
CA VAL A 220 -46.04 -5.17 6.66
C VAL A 220 -45.83 -6.68 6.57
N GLY A 221 -46.48 -7.47 7.43
CA GLY A 221 -46.48 -8.93 7.36
C GLY A 221 -47.06 -9.54 6.08
N GLY A 222 -47.12 -10.88 6.04
CA GLY A 222 -47.89 -11.63 5.05
C GLY A 222 -49.39 -11.67 5.40
N GLU A 223 -50.19 -12.37 4.60
CA GLU A 223 -51.66 -12.49 4.80
C GLU A 223 -52.06 -13.35 6.03
N GLY A 224 -51.13 -13.69 6.90
CA GLY A 224 -51.37 -14.40 8.16
C GLY A 224 -50.83 -13.62 9.35
N PHE A 225 -51.68 -13.39 10.36
CA PHE A 225 -51.28 -12.90 11.69
C PHE A 225 -50.52 -13.99 12.49
N GLY A 226 -49.43 -14.50 11.91
CA GLY A 226 -48.63 -15.60 12.43
C GLY A 226 -47.44 -15.14 13.28
N ILE A 227 -47.04 -16.01 14.21
CA ILE A 227 -45.81 -15.86 15.01
C ILE A 227 -44.63 -16.01 14.05
N GLY A 228 -44.10 -14.88 13.57
CA GLY A 228 -43.05 -14.82 12.55
C GLY A 228 -43.09 -13.57 11.66
N SER A 229 -44.22 -12.88 11.54
CA SER A 229 -44.36 -11.72 10.63
C SER A 229 -43.89 -10.37 11.22
N GLY A 230 -43.26 -10.36 12.39
CA GLY A 230 -42.87 -9.14 13.12
C GLY A 230 -41.91 -8.23 12.35
N VAL A 231 -42.04 -6.91 12.54
CA VAL A 231 -41.15 -5.92 11.94
C VAL A 231 -39.87 -5.82 12.77
N THR A 232 -38.71 -6.01 12.17
CA THR A 232 -37.40 -6.04 12.85
C THR A 232 -36.48 -4.87 12.51
N ALA A 233 -36.76 -4.15 11.42
CA ALA A 233 -36.04 -2.93 11.04
C ALA A 233 -37.00 -1.89 10.44
N LEU A 234 -36.71 -0.61 10.67
CA LEU A 234 -37.40 0.54 10.07
C LEU A 234 -36.38 1.61 9.66
N ALA A 235 -36.64 2.26 8.54
CA ALA A 235 -35.91 3.45 8.08
C ALA A 235 -36.84 4.43 7.36
N TYR A 236 -36.56 5.73 7.53
CA TYR A 236 -37.20 6.82 6.78
C TYR A 236 -36.22 7.42 5.77
N HIS A 237 -36.72 7.89 4.63
CA HIS A 237 -35.96 8.70 3.70
C HIS A 237 -35.95 10.18 4.12
N ASN A 238 -34.91 10.92 3.74
CA ASN A 238 -34.75 12.35 4.09
C ASN A 238 -35.86 13.25 3.48
N ASP A 239 -36.44 12.84 2.35
CA ASP A 239 -37.63 13.44 1.71
C ASP A 239 -38.91 13.33 2.59
N GLY A 240 -38.87 12.54 3.66
CA GLY A 240 -40.00 12.36 4.56
C GLY A 240 -41.03 11.35 4.09
N LEU A 241 -41.31 11.24 2.78
CA LEU A 241 -42.42 10.44 2.23
C LEU A 241 -42.15 8.92 2.18
N LYS A 242 -40.92 8.49 1.89
CA LYS A 242 -40.60 7.05 1.73
C LYS A 242 -40.24 6.39 3.07
N VAL A 243 -40.78 5.19 3.30
CA VAL A 243 -40.52 4.35 4.48
C VAL A 243 -40.06 2.97 4.02
N ALA A 244 -39.04 2.42 4.66
CA ALA A 244 -38.63 1.03 4.50
C ALA A 244 -38.90 0.25 5.79
N ALA A 245 -39.48 -0.94 5.65
CA ALA A 245 -39.74 -1.85 6.76
C ALA A 245 -39.20 -3.24 6.44
N GLY A 246 -38.41 -3.81 7.35
CA GLY A 246 -37.87 -5.16 7.26
C GLY A 246 -38.64 -6.12 8.15
N THR A 247 -39.04 -7.27 7.61
CA THR A 247 -39.65 -8.35 8.37
C THR A 247 -38.61 -9.28 8.98
N TYR A 248 -39.02 -10.02 10.00
CA TYR A 248 -38.28 -11.13 10.58
C TYR A 248 -37.98 -12.27 9.57
N GLU A 249 -38.73 -12.35 8.47
CA GLU A 249 -38.59 -13.37 7.41
C GLU A 249 -37.47 -13.07 6.41
N GLY A 250 -36.82 -11.89 6.47
CA GLY A 250 -35.79 -11.47 5.51
C GLY A 250 -36.31 -10.63 4.34
N ILE A 251 -37.58 -10.21 4.40
CA ILE A 251 -38.24 -9.45 3.33
C ILE A 251 -38.26 -7.96 3.69
N THR A 252 -37.72 -7.12 2.80
CA THR A 252 -37.86 -5.67 2.89
C THR A 252 -39.03 -5.21 2.04
N LYS A 253 -39.93 -4.40 2.61
CA LYS A 253 -41.01 -3.70 1.90
C LYS A 253 -40.77 -2.20 1.94
N LEU A 254 -40.87 -1.54 0.78
CA LEU A 254 -40.84 -0.10 0.65
C LEU A 254 -42.25 0.45 0.50
N TYR A 255 -42.52 1.58 1.14
CA TYR A 255 -43.82 2.24 1.16
C TYR A 255 -43.67 3.75 0.93
N ASP A 256 -44.71 4.34 0.38
CA ASP A 256 -44.95 5.78 0.42
C ASP A 256 -45.97 6.05 1.54
N LEU A 257 -45.75 7.04 2.42
CA LEU A 257 -46.73 7.41 3.45
C LEU A 257 -48.11 7.80 2.89
N ARG A 258 -48.22 8.07 1.59
CA ARG A 258 -49.46 8.39 0.87
C ARG A 258 -50.23 7.14 0.39
N MET A 259 -49.66 5.93 0.51
CA MET A 259 -50.23 4.68 -0.02
C MET A 259 -50.18 3.55 1.03
N SER A 260 -51.24 2.76 1.11
CA SER A 260 -51.32 1.60 2.02
C SER A 260 -50.61 0.34 1.50
N GLU A 261 -50.34 0.30 0.20
CA GLU A 261 -49.68 -0.83 -0.47
C GLU A 261 -48.17 -0.59 -0.59
N ALA A 262 -47.39 -1.68 -0.64
CA ALA A 262 -45.94 -1.59 -0.80
C ALA A 262 -45.60 -1.22 -2.25
N LEU A 263 -44.79 -0.15 -2.43
CA LEU A 263 -44.22 0.22 -3.72
C LEU A 263 -43.39 -0.92 -4.33
N LEU A 264 -42.65 -1.61 -3.47
CA LEU A 264 -41.71 -2.66 -3.84
C LEU A 264 -41.52 -3.62 -2.66
N THR A 265 -41.51 -4.91 -2.95
CA THR A 265 -41.17 -5.98 -1.99
C THR A 265 -39.93 -6.71 -2.49
N LYS A 266 -38.90 -6.84 -1.65
CA LYS A 266 -37.65 -7.51 -2.01
C LYS A 266 -37.19 -8.47 -0.92
N ASP A 267 -36.92 -9.70 -1.32
CA ASP A 267 -36.34 -10.74 -0.48
C ASP A 267 -34.80 -10.71 -0.51
N GLN A 268 -34.18 -11.00 0.64
CA GLN A 268 -32.75 -11.19 0.81
C GLN A 268 -32.33 -12.65 0.55
N GLY A 269 -33.25 -13.62 0.60
CA GLY A 269 -33.06 -15.01 0.18
C GLY A 269 -32.38 -15.93 1.19
N TYR A 270 -31.93 -15.43 2.34
CA TYR A 270 -31.35 -16.23 3.42
C TYR A 270 -32.35 -16.59 4.54
N GLY A 271 -33.55 -15.99 4.56
CA GLY A 271 -34.56 -16.25 5.58
C GLY A 271 -34.16 -15.81 7.01
N TYR A 272 -33.20 -14.90 7.14
CA TYR A 272 -32.80 -14.31 8.42
C TYR A 272 -33.49 -12.96 8.65
N PRO A 273 -33.80 -12.60 9.90
CA PRO A 273 -34.39 -11.30 10.22
C PRO A 273 -33.46 -10.14 9.84
N ILE A 274 -34.02 -9.16 9.12
CA ILE A 274 -33.32 -7.93 8.76
C ILE A 274 -33.03 -7.15 10.05
N GLN A 275 -31.75 -6.94 10.35
CA GLN A 275 -31.30 -6.27 11.57
C GLN A 275 -31.35 -4.74 11.44
N ASN A 276 -30.96 -4.22 10.28
CA ASN A 276 -30.93 -2.77 10.06
C ASN A 276 -31.10 -2.43 8.57
N ILE A 277 -31.61 -1.23 8.30
CA ILE A 277 -31.91 -0.68 6.98
C ILE A 277 -31.49 0.78 6.98
N GLY A 278 -30.95 1.28 5.87
CA GLY A 278 -30.73 2.70 5.67
C GLY A 278 -30.84 3.10 4.21
N TYR A 279 -31.38 4.28 3.95
CA TYR A 279 -31.35 4.88 2.63
C TYR A 279 -29.97 5.49 2.33
N LEU A 280 -29.60 5.47 1.06
CA LEU A 280 -28.41 6.13 0.53
C LEU A 280 -28.86 7.36 -0.26
N ASP A 281 -28.70 8.49 0.41
CA ASP A 281 -28.90 9.82 -0.13
C ASP A 281 -27.51 10.49 -0.15
N THR A 282 -26.77 10.29 -1.26
CA THR A 282 -25.47 10.92 -1.49
C THR A 282 -25.54 11.82 -2.73
N GLN A 283 -24.67 12.83 -2.78
CA GLN A 283 -24.60 13.78 -3.91
C GLN A 283 -24.34 13.12 -5.27
N VAL A 284 -23.82 11.89 -5.29
CA VAL A 284 -23.52 11.12 -6.50
C VAL A 284 -24.61 10.07 -6.78
N VAL A 285 -25.21 9.52 -5.73
CA VAL A 285 -26.17 8.42 -5.81
C VAL A 285 -27.35 8.68 -4.87
N THR A 286 -28.45 9.10 -5.49
CA THR A 286 -29.78 9.18 -4.88
C THR A 286 -30.54 7.86 -5.03
N ASP A 287 -31.61 7.67 -4.25
CA ASP A 287 -32.60 6.59 -4.43
C ASP A 287 -32.03 5.15 -4.40
N LYS A 288 -30.91 4.93 -3.70
CA LYS A 288 -30.52 3.58 -3.27
C LYS A 288 -30.85 3.34 -1.80
N ILE A 289 -30.92 2.07 -1.44
CA ILE A 289 -31.13 1.61 -0.08
C ILE A 289 -30.18 0.44 0.21
N TRP A 290 -29.76 0.30 1.47
CA TRP A 290 -29.04 -0.85 1.97
C TRP A 290 -29.86 -1.60 3.02
N THR A 291 -29.78 -2.93 2.99
CA THR A 291 -30.54 -3.85 3.85
C THR A 291 -29.62 -4.91 4.41
N SER A 292 -29.54 -5.03 5.74
CA SER A 292 -28.64 -5.94 6.44
C SER A 292 -29.37 -7.10 7.11
N ASP A 293 -29.02 -8.31 6.70
CA ASP A 293 -29.33 -9.53 7.43
C ASP A 293 -28.25 -9.78 8.51
N LYS A 294 -28.33 -10.93 9.20
CA LYS A 294 -27.24 -11.42 10.07
C LYS A 294 -25.94 -11.75 9.31
N ARG A 295 -25.92 -11.80 7.98
CA ARG A 295 -24.74 -12.23 7.20
C ARG A 295 -24.30 -11.34 6.06
N ILE A 296 -25.23 -10.65 5.40
CA ILE A 296 -24.96 -9.90 4.17
C ILE A 296 -25.67 -8.57 4.27
N VAL A 297 -24.99 -7.50 3.85
CA VAL A 297 -25.64 -6.24 3.51
C VAL A 297 -25.81 -6.21 2.00
N LYS A 298 -27.04 -6.06 1.48
CA LYS A 298 -27.25 -5.82 0.05
C LYS A 298 -27.59 -4.36 -0.17
N ILE A 299 -27.07 -3.80 -1.25
CA ILE A 299 -27.33 -2.43 -1.71
C ILE A 299 -28.09 -2.50 -3.02
N TRP A 300 -29.16 -1.74 -3.16
CA TRP A 300 -30.08 -1.84 -4.30
C TRP A 300 -30.85 -0.55 -4.58
N ASP A 301 -31.43 -0.49 -5.76
CA ASP A 301 -32.21 0.66 -6.28
C ASP A 301 -33.66 0.63 -5.77
N VAL A 302 -34.12 1.72 -5.16
CA VAL A 302 -35.47 1.89 -4.61
C VAL A 302 -36.56 1.80 -5.68
N GLN A 303 -36.27 2.19 -6.93
CA GLN A 303 -37.24 2.27 -8.02
C GLN A 303 -37.38 0.92 -8.75
N ASN A 304 -36.25 0.32 -9.12
CA ASN A 304 -36.23 -0.91 -9.94
C ASN A 304 -36.13 -2.20 -9.10
N GLY A 305 -35.66 -2.11 -7.87
CA GLY A 305 -35.37 -3.28 -7.02
C GLY A 305 -34.12 -4.06 -7.40
N ASP A 306 -33.40 -3.68 -8.45
CA ASP A 306 -32.17 -4.34 -8.91
C ASP A 306 -31.07 -4.32 -7.85
N ALA A 307 -30.32 -5.43 -7.74
CA ALA A 307 -29.18 -5.53 -6.85
C ALA A 307 -27.97 -4.76 -7.41
N PHE A 308 -27.51 -3.73 -6.70
CA PHE A 308 -26.35 -2.94 -7.09
C PHE A 308 -25.04 -3.59 -6.62
N THR A 309 -24.98 -4.04 -5.36
CA THR A 309 -23.85 -4.84 -4.85
C THR A 309 -24.18 -5.55 -3.52
N SER A 310 -23.35 -6.52 -3.11
CA SER A 310 -23.40 -7.19 -1.80
C SER A 310 -22.11 -6.98 -1.00
N LEU A 311 -22.25 -6.79 0.32
CA LEU A 311 -21.18 -6.86 1.31
C LEU A 311 -21.26 -8.23 2.00
N GLU A 312 -20.25 -9.06 1.80
CA GLU A 312 -20.21 -10.44 2.30
C GLU A 312 -19.03 -10.62 3.29
N PRO A 313 -19.19 -10.21 4.57
CA PRO A 313 -18.22 -10.48 5.61
C PRO A 313 -18.18 -11.97 5.99
N THR A 314 -17.01 -12.45 6.43
CA THR A 314 -16.83 -13.86 6.83
C THR A 314 -17.28 -14.16 8.27
N VAL A 315 -17.95 -13.21 8.91
CA VAL A 315 -18.42 -13.23 10.31
C VAL A 315 -19.79 -12.57 10.34
N ASP A 316 -20.71 -13.11 11.13
CA ASP A 316 -22.08 -12.61 11.24
C ASP A 316 -22.12 -11.15 11.77
N ILE A 317 -23.08 -10.38 11.23
CA ILE A 317 -23.30 -8.94 11.42
C ILE A 317 -24.38 -8.70 12.49
N ASN A 318 -24.14 -7.73 13.37
CA ASN A 318 -25.10 -7.23 14.35
C ASN A 318 -25.70 -5.87 13.97
N ASP A 319 -24.90 -4.95 13.40
CA ASP A 319 -25.33 -3.59 13.03
C ASP A 319 -24.48 -3.00 11.89
N VAL A 320 -25.01 -1.95 11.24
CA VAL A 320 -24.42 -1.29 10.07
C VAL A 320 -24.57 0.22 10.18
N ALA A 321 -23.48 0.96 9.96
CA ALA A 321 -23.51 2.41 9.84
C ALA A 321 -22.84 2.89 8.55
N HIS A 322 -23.55 3.75 7.82
CA HIS A 322 -23.04 4.48 6.66
C HIS A 322 -22.48 5.84 7.12
N ILE A 323 -21.40 6.32 6.47
CA ILE A 323 -20.92 7.70 6.67
C ILE A 323 -21.61 8.62 5.63
N PRO A 324 -22.37 9.64 6.06
CA PRO A 324 -23.07 10.56 5.16
C PRO A 324 -22.18 11.13 4.04
N ASN A 325 -22.72 11.24 2.83
CA ASN A 325 -22.05 11.77 1.64
C ASN A 325 -20.76 11.03 1.19
N SER A 326 -20.56 9.76 1.55
CA SER A 326 -19.39 8.97 1.12
C SER A 326 -19.73 7.52 0.78
N GLY A 327 -18.81 6.79 0.16
CA GLY A 327 -18.95 5.34 -0.12
C GLY A 327 -18.61 4.42 1.05
N MET A 328 -18.46 4.93 2.28
CA MET A 328 -17.96 4.18 3.45
C MET A 328 -19.05 3.56 4.32
N PHE A 329 -18.85 2.28 4.67
CA PHE A 329 -19.69 1.52 5.60
C PHE A 329 -18.84 0.91 6.73
N PHE A 330 -19.35 1.00 7.95
CA PHE A 330 -18.88 0.24 9.10
C PHE A 330 -19.87 -0.87 9.45
N LEU A 331 -19.38 -2.07 9.72
CA LEU A 331 -20.20 -3.18 10.25
C LEU A 331 -19.76 -3.50 11.69
N ALA A 332 -20.72 -3.58 12.61
CA ALA A 332 -20.55 -4.26 13.88
C ALA A 332 -20.88 -5.75 13.71
N ASN A 333 -20.03 -6.61 14.24
CA ASN A 333 -19.96 -8.03 13.96
C ASN A 333 -19.57 -8.85 15.20
N GLU A 334 -19.77 -10.17 15.15
CA GLU A 334 -19.33 -11.14 16.16
C GLU A 334 -17.80 -11.40 16.16
N GLY A 335 -17.00 -10.49 15.62
CA GLY A 335 -15.56 -10.66 15.44
C GLY A 335 -14.74 -9.54 16.08
N ILE A 336 -13.50 -9.87 16.45
CA ILE A 336 -12.55 -8.94 17.09
C ILE A 336 -12.39 -7.64 16.28
N PRO A 337 -11.92 -7.66 15.00
CA PRO A 337 -11.89 -6.45 14.19
C PRO A 337 -13.26 -6.17 13.58
N MET A 338 -13.73 -4.95 13.79
CA MET A 338 -14.90 -4.41 13.10
C MET A 338 -14.57 -4.23 11.61
N HIS A 339 -15.53 -4.54 10.74
CA HIS A 339 -15.31 -4.51 9.30
C HIS A 339 -15.60 -3.12 8.73
N THR A 340 -14.74 -2.65 7.83
CA THR A 340 -14.99 -1.48 6.99
C THR A 340 -15.00 -1.87 5.54
N TYR A 341 -16.02 -1.41 4.84
CA TYR A 341 -16.18 -1.56 3.39
C TYR A 341 -16.22 -0.19 2.74
N TYR A 342 -15.50 -0.06 1.64
CA TYR A 342 -15.50 1.12 0.79
C TYR A 342 -16.00 0.77 -0.62
N ILE A 343 -16.91 1.58 -1.15
CA ILE A 343 -17.50 1.43 -2.48
C ILE A 343 -17.43 2.78 -3.22
N PRO A 344 -16.40 3.00 -4.06
CA PRO A 344 -16.21 4.27 -4.79
C PRO A 344 -17.42 4.69 -5.63
N SER A 345 -18.16 3.72 -6.18
CA SER A 345 -19.33 3.95 -7.05
C SER A 345 -20.61 4.39 -6.32
N ILE A 346 -20.59 4.50 -4.98
CA ILE A 346 -21.66 5.09 -4.17
C ILE A 346 -21.33 6.54 -3.81
N GLY A 347 -20.05 6.88 -3.73
CA GLY A 347 -19.53 8.20 -3.43
C GLY A 347 -18.05 8.13 -3.03
N PRO A 348 -17.34 9.26 -3.10
CA PRO A 348 -15.90 9.33 -2.80
C PRO A 348 -15.59 8.99 -1.34
N ALA A 349 -14.30 8.83 -1.02
CA ALA A 349 -13.86 8.67 0.35
C ALA A 349 -14.12 9.96 1.16
N PRO A 350 -14.44 9.87 2.46
CA PRO A 350 -14.64 11.05 3.30
C PRO A 350 -13.32 11.82 3.44
N ARG A 351 -13.39 13.15 3.66
CA ARG A 351 -12.24 14.07 3.60
C ARG A 351 -10.99 13.64 4.39
N TRP A 352 -11.18 12.97 5.53
CA TRP A 352 -10.11 12.48 6.40
C TRP A 352 -9.38 11.23 5.86
N CYS A 353 -9.97 10.55 4.88
CA CYS A 353 -9.46 9.34 4.23
C CYS A 353 -9.44 9.42 2.70
N SER A 354 -9.33 10.63 2.13
CA SER A 354 -9.20 10.86 0.68
C SER A 354 -8.07 10.08 -0.01
N PHE A 355 -7.07 9.61 0.74
CA PHE A 355 -6.02 8.73 0.22
C PHE A 355 -6.54 7.34 -0.20
N LEU A 356 -7.72 6.91 0.27
CA LEU A 356 -8.30 5.62 -0.12
C LEU A 356 -8.70 5.61 -1.59
N ASP A 357 -9.20 6.72 -2.13
CA ASP A 357 -9.58 6.86 -3.54
C ASP A 357 -8.38 6.53 -4.44
N ASN A 358 -7.24 7.18 -4.19
CA ASN A 358 -5.99 6.91 -4.88
C ASN A 358 -5.52 5.45 -4.74
N ILE A 359 -5.72 4.80 -3.59
CA ILE A 359 -5.35 3.38 -3.40
C ILE A 359 -6.28 2.45 -4.18
N THR A 360 -7.57 2.76 -4.26
CA THR A 360 -8.52 1.99 -5.08
C THR A 360 -8.27 2.19 -6.57
N GLU A 361 -8.00 3.42 -7.01
CA GLU A 361 -7.66 3.75 -8.40
C GLU A 361 -6.35 3.06 -8.84
N GLU A 362 -5.29 3.14 -8.04
CA GLU A 362 -4.02 2.42 -8.25
C GLU A 362 -4.19 0.88 -8.32
N LEU A 363 -5.25 0.33 -7.72
CA LEU A 363 -5.59 -1.09 -7.70
C LEU A 363 -6.53 -1.49 -8.85
N GLU A 364 -7.39 -0.59 -9.33
CA GLU A 364 -8.15 -0.76 -10.57
C GLU A 364 -7.26 -0.62 -11.82
N GLU A 365 -6.25 0.26 -11.78
CA GLU A 365 -5.18 0.34 -12.80
C GLU A 365 -4.28 -0.91 -12.84
N LYS A 366 -4.20 -1.64 -11.72
CA LYS A 366 -3.36 -2.84 -11.56
C LYS A 366 -4.24 -4.08 -11.32
N PRO A 367 -5.15 -4.42 -12.25
CA PRO A 367 -5.99 -5.60 -12.13
C PRO A 367 -5.08 -6.83 -12.04
N VAL A 368 -5.31 -7.64 -11.00
CA VAL A 368 -4.39 -8.66 -10.48
C VAL A 368 -3.48 -9.27 -11.54
N SER A 369 -2.17 -8.97 -11.43
CA SER A 369 -1.11 -9.41 -12.33
C SER A 369 -1.35 -10.83 -12.82
N THR A 370 -1.57 -11.01 -14.13
CA THR A 370 -2.01 -12.30 -14.65
C THR A 370 -0.97 -13.36 -14.32
N VAL A 371 -1.41 -14.60 -14.04
CA VAL A 371 -0.54 -15.67 -13.50
C VAL A 371 0.69 -15.97 -14.38
N TYR A 372 0.69 -15.48 -15.62
CA TYR A 372 1.77 -15.60 -16.60
C TYR A 372 2.79 -14.45 -16.63
N GLU A 373 2.62 -13.34 -15.88
CA GLU A 373 3.61 -12.25 -15.86
C GLU A 373 4.98 -12.68 -15.30
N ASN A 374 4.97 -13.63 -14.36
CA ASN A 374 6.20 -14.26 -13.87
C ASN A 374 6.73 -15.37 -14.80
N PHE A 375 6.08 -15.65 -15.93
CA PHE A 375 6.45 -16.72 -16.87
C PHE A 375 6.77 -16.18 -18.26
N LYS A 376 8.05 -16.23 -18.64
CA LYS A 376 8.43 -15.92 -20.01
C LYS A 376 8.04 -17.05 -20.96
N PHE A 377 7.43 -16.70 -22.09
CA PHE A 377 7.28 -17.61 -23.24
C PHE A 377 8.62 -17.76 -23.98
N VAL A 378 9.03 -19.01 -24.20
CA VAL A 378 10.34 -19.38 -24.74
C VAL A 378 10.16 -20.39 -25.87
N THR A 379 10.76 -20.14 -27.02
CA THR A 379 10.70 -21.05 -28.17
C THR A 379 11.54 -22.32 -27.95
N SER A 380 11.22 -23.41 -28.65
CA SER A 380 12.04 -24.65 -28.60
C SER A 380 13.50 -24.43 -29.05
N LYS A 381 13.80 -23.36 -29.81
CA LYS A 381 15.16 -22.99 -30.20
C LYS A 381 15.91 -22.33 -29.02
N GLU A 382 15.30 -21.35 -28.37
CA GLU A 382 15.88 -20.69 -27.19
C GLU A 382 16.07 -21.66 -26.02
N LEU A 383 15.11 -22.56 -25.76
CA LEU A 383 15.23 -23.55 -24.69
C LEU A 383 16.47 -24.46 -24.87
N ARG A 384 16.82 -24.79 -26.13
CA ARG A 384 18.04 -25.55 -26.46
C ARG A 384 19.30 -24.69 -26.31
N GLN A 385 19.26 -23.41 -26.72
CA GLN A 385 20.37 -22.47 -26.55
C GLN A 385 20.70 -22.21 -25.06
N LEU A 386 19.69 -22.25 -24.18
CA LEU A 386 19.83 -22.15 -22.73
C LEU A 386 20.22 -23.48 -22.04
N GLY A 387 20.36 -24.58 -22.79
CA GLY A 387 20.65 -25.92 -22.24
C GLY A 387 19.49 -26.58 -21.47
N LEU A 388 18.34 -25.92 -21.34
CA LEU A 388 17.19 -26.35 -20.53
C LEU A 388 16.31 -27.41 -21.22
N SER A 389 16.70 -27.93 -22.40
CA SER A 389 15.94 -28.95 -23.12
C SER A 389 15.77 -30.27 -22.36
N HIS A 390 16.57 -30.52 -21.32
CA HIS A 390 16.45 -31.67 -20.43
C HIS A 390 15.31 -31.54 -19.39
N LEU A 391 14.72 -30.35 -19.23
CA LEU A 391 13.61 -30.09 -18.31
C LEU A 391 12.22 -30.21 -18.95
N ILE A 392 12.14 -30.49 -20.25
CA ILE A 392 10.88 -30.68 -20.98
C ILE A 392 10.08 -31.83 -20.33
N GLY A 393 8.85 -31.55 -19.89
CA GLY A 393 8.00 -32.51 -19.19
C GLY A 393 8.07 -32.43 -17.65
N THR A 394 8.95 -31.60 -17.10
CA THR A 394 8.91 -31.25 -15.66
C THR A 394 7.98 -30.06 -15.42
N ASN A 395 7.46 -29.92 -14.20
CA ASN A 395 6.62 -28.77 -13.80
C ASN A 395 7.29 -27.39 -13.94
N VAL A 396 8.61 -27.37 -14.16
CA VAL A 396 9.45 -26.17 -14.32
C VAL A 396 9.33 -25.55 -15.72
N VAL A 397 9.05 -26.36 -16.75
CA VAL A 397 9.00 -25.95 -18.16
C VAL A 397 7.69 -26.43 -18.77
N ARG A 398 6.65 -25.58 -18.68
CA ARG A 398 5.28 -25.92 -19.09
C ARG A 398 5.12 -25.74 -20.60
N ALA A 399 4.78 -26.80 -21.32
CA ALA A 399 4.49 -26.70 -22.75
C ALA A 399 3.20 -25.91 -23.01
N TYR A 400 3.22 -25.03 -24.01
CA TYR A 400 2.04 -24.26 -24.44
C TYR A 400 2.09 -23.97 -25.94
N MET A 401 1.09 -24.48 -26.68
CA MET A 401 0.91 -24.36 -28.13
C MET A 401 2.15 -24.78 -28.95
N HIS A 402 3.12 -23.88 -29.14
CA HIS A 402 4.34 -24.09 -29.94
C HIS A 402 5.65 -23.70 -29.22
N GLY A 403 5.58 -23.45 -27.90
CA GLY A 403 6.74 -23.13 -27.06
C GLY A 403 6.53 -23.59 -25.62
N TYR A 404 7.28 -22.98 -24.71
CA TYR A 404 7.28 -23.32 -23.29
C TYR A 404 7.23 -22.07 -22.42
N PHE A 405 6.47 -22.11 -21.34
CA PHE A 405 6.54 -21.13 -20.26
C PHE A 405 7.57 -21.56 -19.21
N ILE A 406 8.46 -20.64 -18.85
CA ILE A 406 9.50 -20.81 -17.82
C ILE A 406 9.41 -19.61 -16.87
N ASP A 407 9.58 -19.82 -15.57
CA ASP A 407 9.73 -18.73 -14.58
C ASP A 407 10.82 -17.74 -15.05
N MET A 408 10.48 -16.45 -15.10
CA MET A 408 11.36 -15.37 -15.55
C MET A 408 12.70 -15.37 -14.80
N LYS A 409 12.70 -15.65 -13.49
CA LYS A 409 13.91 -15.71 -12.64
C LYS A 409 14.81 -16.90 -13.00
N LEU A 410 14.22 -18.00 -13.47
CA LEU A 410 14.98 -19.15 -13.97
C LEU A 410 15.51 -18.90 -15.39
N TYR A 411 14.70 -18.26 -16.25
CA TYR A 411 15.12 -17.85 -17.58
C TYR A 411 16.32 -16.89 -17.52
N GLU A 412 16.28 -15.86 -16.66
CA GLU A 412 17.39 -14.91 -16.47
C GLU A 412 18.65 -15.61 -15.96
N LYS A 413 18.55 -16.48 -14.95
CA LYS A 413 19.69 -17.27 -14.45
C LYS A 413 20.30 -18.15 -15.55
N ALA A 414 19.48 -18.87 -16.31
CA ALA A 414 19.95 -19.69 -17.43
C ALA A 414 20.62 -18.85 -18.53
N LYS A 415 20.07 -17.66 -18.83
CA LYS A 415 20.58 -16.75 -19.85
C LYS A 415 21.94 -16.14 -19.47
N LEU A 416 22.10 -15.74 -18.21
CA LEU A 416 23.38 -15.27 -17.65
C LEU A 416 24.46 -16.37 -17.66
N ILE A 417 24.06 -17.63 -17.42
CA ILE A 417 24.96 -18.79 -17.50
C ILE A 417 25.34 -19.10 -18.96
N SER A 418 24.39 -19.03 -19.91
CA SER A 418 24.66 -19.30 -21.33
C SER A 418 25.48 -18.18 -22.00
N ASN A 419 25.29 -16.92 -21.59
CA ASN A 419 25.95 -15.75 -22.19
C ASN A 419 26.69 -14.88 -21.13
N PRO A 420 27.84 -15.33 -20.59
CA PRO A 420 28.60 -14.58 -19.57
C PRO A 420 29.07 -13.17 -19.99
N TYR A 421 28.98 -12.83 -21.28
CA TYR A 421 29.36 -11.53 -21.83
C TYR A 421 28.20 -10.54 -22.02
N GLU A 422 26.95 -10.95 -21.74
CA GLU A 422 25.75 -10.14 -22.06
C GLU A 422 25.81 -8.70 -21.50
N TYR A 423 26.36 -8.49 -20.31
CA TYR A 423 26.53 -7.14 -19.75
C TYR A 423 27.48 -6.24 -20.57
N ARG A 424 28.50 -6.83 -21.21
CA ARG A 424 29.44 -6.12 -22.10
C ARG A 424 28.77 -5.87 -23.45
N ASP A 425 28.10 -6.87 -24.00
CA ASP A 425 27.42 -6.80 -25.29
C ASP A 425 26.25 -5.80 -25.25
N HIS A 426 25.49 -5.76 -24.16
CA HIS A 426 24.43 -4.77 -23.91
C HIS A 426 25.02 -3.35 -23.83
N ARG A 427 26.10 -3.17 -23.06
CA ARG A 427 26.79 -1.87 -22.94
C ARG A 427 27.35 -1.41 -24.29
N GLU A 428 27.93 -2.30 -25.09
CA GLU A 428 28.38 -1.97 -26.45
C GLU A 428 27.21 -1.65 -27.38
N GLN A 429 26.07 -2.35 -27.28
CA GLN A 429 24.87 -2.03 -28.05
C GLN A 429 24.24 -0.69 -27.63
N GLU A 430 24.22 -0.34 -26.35
CA GLU A 430 23.77 0.97 -25.85
C GLU A 430 24.70 2.10 -26.32
N ILE A 431 26.01 1.91 -26.21
CA ILE A 431 27.01 2.84 -26.76
C ILE A 431 26.83 2.99 -28.28
N ARG A 432 26.61 1.88 -29.01
CA ARG A 432 26.38 1.92 -30.46
C ARG A 432 25.09 2.63 -30.83
N LYS A 433 23.98 2.40 -30.12
CA LYS A 433 22.70 3.12 -30.29
C LYS A 433 22.82 4.62 -29.97
N ARG A 434 23.56 4.98 -28.92
CA ARG A 434 23.87 6.37 -28.58
C ARG A 434 24.69 7.02 -29.70
N ILE A 435 25.75 6.37 -30.19
CA ILE A 435 26.53 6.83 -31.35
C ILE A 435 25.66 6.94 -32.62
N GLU A 436 24.71 6.03 -32.85
CA GLU A 436 23.80 6.09 -34.00
C GLU A 436 22.83 7.28 -33.92
N SER A 437 22.28 7.57 -32.73
CA SER A 437 21.41 8.75 -32.52
C SER A 437 22.18 10.08 -32.52
N GLU A 438 23.42 10.10 -32.04
CA GLU A 438 24.36 11.21 -32.21
C GLU A 438 24.76 11.42 -33.68
N ARG A 439 24.79 10.35 -34.50
CA ARG A 439 24.98 10.47 -35.96
C ARG A 439 23.73 10.97 -36.68
N GLN A 440 22.56 10.47 -36.31
CA GLN A 440 21.27 10.91 -36.89
C GLN A 440 20.99 12.39 -36.60
N SER A 441 21.30 12.87 -35.38
CA SER A 441 21.19 14.29 -35.04
C SER A 441 22.25 15.18 -35.71
N ARG A 442 23.41 14.62 -36.08
CA ARG A 442 24.52 15.34 -36.72
C ARG A 442 24.44 15.44 -38.24
N ILE A 443 23.51 14.74 -38.91
CA ILE A 443 23.28 14.84 -40.37
C ILE A 443 21.92 15.49 -40.67
N ARG A 444 21.87 16.82 -40.47
CA ARG A 444 20.97 17.74 -41.19
C ARG A 444 21.73 18.94 -41.76
N GLY A 445 22.92 18.67 -42.32
CA GLY A 445 23.59 19.55 -43.27
C GLY A 445 23.27 19.09 -44.69
N SER A 446 22.95 20.00 -45.61
CA SER A 446 22.53 19.65 -46.97
C SER A 446 23.72 19.32 -47.87
N ALA A 447 23.70 18.14 -48.50
CA ALA A 447 24.54 17.81 -49.64
C ALA A 447 23.84 16.76 -50.51
N ASN A 448 23.47 17.13 -51.75
CA ASN A 448 23.05 16.17 -52.77
C ASN A 448 24.29 15.49 -53.34
N SER A 449 24.62 14.30 -52.86
CA SER A 449 25.57 13.41 -53.53
C SER A 449 25.07 11.96 -53.46
N THR A 450 24.66 11.45 -54.62
CA THR A 450 24.51 10.03 -55.00
C THR A 450 24.74 9.00 -53.89
N ALA A 451 23.68 8.28 -53.51
CA ALA A 451 23.77 7.16 -52.58
C ALA A 451 24.64 6.04 -53.17
N ALA A 452 25.92 6.01 -52.79
CA ALA A 452 26.88 4.97 -53.17
C ALA A 452 26.53 3.64 -52.47
N VAL A 453 25.53 2.94 -53.00
CA VAL A 453 25.16 1.58 -52.59
C VAL A 453 26.40 0.70 -52.68
N LYS A 454 26.83 0.16 -51.54
CA LYS A 454 27.91 -0.84 -51.48
C LYS A 454 27.40 -2.19 -52.00
N VAL A 455 27.19 -2.27 -53.31
CA VAL A 455 27.00 -3.53 -54.02
C VAL A 455 28.22 -4.41 -53.76
N ASN A 456 28.00 -5.69 -53.47
CA ASN A 456 29.08 -6.64 -53.22
C ASN A 456 29.99 -6.71 -54.45
N LYS A 457 31.31 -6.66 -54.24
CA LYS A 457 32.31 -6.51 -55.32
C LYS A 457 32.31 -7.66 -56.35
N SER A 458 31.65 -8.78 -56.04
CA SER A 458 31.34 -9.87 -56.96
C SER A 458 30.28 -9.51 -58.01
N PHE A 459 29.17 -8.87 -57.63
CA PHE A 459 28.04 -8.56 -58.52
C PHE A 459 28.34 -7.45 -59.55
N ALA A 460 29.41 -6.68 -59.34
CA ALA A 460 29.87 -5.65 -60.28
C ALA A 460 30.71 -6.23 -61.43
N ALA A 461 31.14 -7.49 -61.35
CA ALA A 461 31.94 -8.12 -62.40
C ALA A 461 31.08 -8.59 -63.59
N GLU A 462 29.90 -9.18 -63.32
CA GLU A 462 29.01 -9.76 -64.34
C GLU A 462 28.21 -8.71 -65.16
N ASN A 463 28.21 -7.44 -64.76
CA ASN A 463 27.42 -6.38 -65.40
C ASN A 463 28.25 -5.38 -66.21
N ARG A 464 29.53 -5.66 -66.50
CA ARG A 464 30.36 -4.79 -67.35
C ARG A 464 29.90 -4.73 -68.81
N ASP A 465 29.28 -5.79 -69.31
CA ASP A 465 28.91 -5.93 -70.73
C ASP A 465 27.59 -5.22 -71.12
N LYS A 466 27.12 -4.26 -70.29
CA LYS A 466 25.86 -3.51 -70.48
C LYS A 466 26.00 -2.02 -70.12
N VAL A 467 26.98 -1.35 -70.71
CA VAL A 467 27.10 0.11 -70.70
C VAL A 467 26.96 0.61 -72.15
N ASP A 468 26.17 1.67 -72.33
CA ASP A 468 25.88 2.28 -73.64
C ASP A 468 27.14 2.97 -74.21
N ASP A 469 27.56 2.57 -75.42
CA ASP A 469 28.78 3.05 -76.08
C ASP A 469 28.88 4.59 -76.14
N ARG A 470 27.74 5.30 -76.14
CA ARG A 470 27.69 6.77 -76.19
C ARG A 470 28.30 7.46 -74.96
N PHE A 471 28.46 6.76 -73.85
CA PHE A 471 29.06 7.29 -72.62
C PHE A 471 30.49 6.80 -72.38
N LYS A 472 31.03 5.96 -73.26
CA LYS A 472 32.32 5.29 -73.06
C LYS A 472 33.50 6.26 -72.97
N ALA A 473 33.54 7.28 -73.83
CA ALA A 473 34.57 8.32 -73.82
C ALA A 473 34.66 9.03 -72.45
N LEU A 474 33.53 9.33 -71.82
CA LEU A 474 33.45 10.06 -70.55
C LEU A 474 33.96 9.25 -69.33
N PHE A 475 34.35 7.98 -69.53
CA PHE A 475 35.04 7.13 -68.56
C PHE A 475 36.45 6.69 -69.01
N GLU A 476 36.88 7.10 -70.21
CA GLU A 476 38.21 6.82 -70.78
C GLU A 476 39.08 8.09 -70.92
N ASP A 477 38.50 9.28 -70.74
CA ASP A 477 39.21 10.59 -70.72
C ASP A 477 40.10 10.77 -69.46
N PRO A 478 41.44 10.89 -69.60
CA PRO A 478 42.36 10.94 -68.46
C PRO A 478 42.34 12.27 -67.68
N GLU A 479 41.70 13.33 -68.20
CA GLU A 479 41.52 14.59 -67.46
C GLU A 479 40.42 14.50 -66.37
N TYR A 480 39.61 13.43 -66.38
CA TYR A 480 38.57 13.18 -65.37
C TYR A 480 38.94 12.08 -64.35
N GLU A 481 40.17 11.54 -64.41
CA GLU A 481 40.65 10.61 -63.38
C GLU A 481 40.96 11.37 -62.07
N ILE A 482 40.26 11.04 -60.99
CA ILE A 482 40.33 11.77 -59.72
C ILE A 482 41.66 11.43 -59.01
N ASP A 483 42.63 12.35 -59.04
CA ASP A 483 43.88 12.18 -58.30
C ASP A 483 43.65 12.14 -56.79
N GLU A 484 43.71 10.92 -56.22
CA GLU A 484 43.63 10.66 -54.79
C GLU A 484 44.77 11.33 -54.00
N ASN A 485 45.83 11.81 -54.67
CA ASN A 485 46.92 12.53 -54.03
C ASN A 485 46.70 14.04 -53.85
N SER A 486 45.72 14.63 -54.53
CA SER A 486 45.39 16.05 -54.42
C SER A 486 45.03 16.47 -52.99
N TYR A 487 45.36 17.72 -52.64
CA TYR A 487 45.15 18.26 -51.29
C TYR A 487 43.66 18.34 -50.92
N GLU A 488 42.82 18.73 -51.89
CA GLU A 488 41.37 18.89 -51.70
C GLU A 488 40.66 17.54 -51.50
N TYR A 489 41.02 16.51 -52.28
CA TYR A 489 40.46 15.16 -52.11
C TYR A 489 40.82 14.59 -50.72
N LYS A 490 42.07 14.77 -50.29
CA LYS A 490 42.55 14.36 -48.95
C LYS A 490 41.85 15.11 -47.81
N LEU A 491 41.49 16.37 -48.00
CA LEU A 491 40.73 17.17 -47.02
C LEU A 491 39.29 16.66 -46.88
N LEU A 492 38.64 16.29 -48.00
CA LEU A 492 37.28 15.78 -48.03
C LEU A 492 37.17 14.30 -47.58
N HIS A 493 38.20 13.48 -47.82
CA HIS A 493 38.20 12.03 -47.56
C HIS A 493 39.15 11.59 -46.43
N GLY A 494 39.40 12.47 -45.45
CA GLY A 494 40.28 12.25 -44.30
C GLY A 494 39.86 11.12 -43.34
N GLY A 495 40.01 9.86 -43.76
CA GLY A 495 39.68 8.68 -42.94
C GLY A 495 40.11 7.32 -43.49
N ARG A 496 40.72 7.22 -44.68
CA ARG A 496 41.20 5.97 -45.29
C ARG A 496 42.52 6.22 -46.01
N GLY A 497 43.55 5.41 -45.76
CA GLY A 497 44.79 5.47 -46.56
C GLY A 497 46.14 5.33 -45.85
N LYS A 498 46.26 4.66 -44.70
CA LYS A 498 47.57 4.11 -44.26
C LYS A 498 47.48 2.65 -43.84
N THR A 499 47.74 1.77 -44.81
CA THR A 499 48.09 0.37 -44.59
C THR A 499 49.35 0.32 -43.73
N ARG A 500 49.36 -0.50 -42.67
CA ARG A 500 50.50 -0.61 -41.75
C ARG A 500 51.65 -1.38 -42.41
N VAL A 501 52.76 -0.69 -42.66
CA VAL A 501 54.09 -1.30 -42.81
C VAL A 501 54.81 -1.13 -41.47
N ALA A 502 55.52 -2.17 -41.02
CA ALA A 502 56.14 -2.17 -39.70
C ALA A 502 57.47 -1.39 -39.67
N THR A 503 57.56 -0.45 -38.74
CA THR A 503 58.80 0.04 -38.14
C THR A 503 58.57 0.12 -36.64
N GLU A 504 59.63 -0.08 -35.85
CA GLU A 504 59.56 -0.17 -34.40
C GLU A 504 59.55 1.23 -33.75
N ASP A 505 59.33 1.29 -32.43
CA ASP A 505 59.19 2.49 -31.60
C ASP A 505 58.01 3.45 -31.88
N ALA A 506 56.87 3.13 -31.24
CA ALA A 506 55.84 4.10 -30.85
C ALA A 506 55.24 3.72 -29.47
N PRO A 507 54.97 4.68 -28.56
CA PRO A 507 54.56 4.38 -27.19
C PRO A 507 53.13 3.82 -27.10
N ARG A 508 52.91 2.93 -26.12
CA ARG A 508 51.60 2.35 -25.83
C ARG A 508 50.72 3.34 -25.05
N GLU A 509 49.64 3.82 -25.65
CA GLU A 509 48.58 4.52 -24.91
C GLU A 509 47.93 3.57 -23.89
N GLY A 510 47.91 3.98 -22.63
CA GLY A 510 47.13 3.33 -21.58
C GLY A 510 45.65 3.73 -21.62
N PRO A 511 44.76 3.01 -20.90
CA PRO A 511 43.38 3.41 -20.78
C PRO A 511 43.27 4.78 -20.08
N ARG A 512 42.38 5.65 -20.58
CA ARG A 512 42.11 6.97 -19.98
C ARG A 512 41.60 6.80 -18.53
N PRO A 513 41.98 7.69 -17.60
CA PRO A 513 41.33 7.75 -16.30
C PRO A 513 39.85 8.13 -16.44
N LEU A 514 39.02 7.61 -15.53
CA LEU A 514 37.60 7.94 -15.46
C LEU A 514 37.39 9.38 -15.00
N THR A 515 36.28 9.98 -15.41
CA THR A 515 35.83 11.27 -14.85
C THR A 515 35.21 11.06 -13.47
N ALA A 516 35.23 12.10 -12.62
CA ALA A 516 34.69 12.00 -11.24
C ALA A 516 33.22 11.59 -11.18
N VAL A 517 32.43 11.95 -12.21
CA VAL A 517 31.02 11.56 -12.35
C VAL A 517 30.87 10.05 -12.57
N GLU A 518 31.77 9.45 -13.37
CA GLU A 518 31.78 8.00 -13.60
C GLU A 518 32.21 7.21 -12.36
N GLU A 519 33.17 7.73 -11.56
CA GLU A 519 33.52 7.10 -10.26
C GLU A 519 32.37 7.16 -9.25
N GLU A 520 31.64 8.28 -9.19
CA GLU A 520 30.44 8.38 -8.35
C GLU A 520 29.35 7.38 -8.80
N GLU A 521 29.00 7.32 -10.08
CA GLU A 521 27.93 6.42 -10.55
C GLU A 521 28.27 4.93 -10.33
N ILE A 522 29.54 4.55 -10.55
CA ILE A 522 30.04 3.20 -10.24
C ILE A 522 29.95 2.90 -8.74
N SER A 523 30.28 3.86 -7.86
CA SER A 523 30.22 3.65 -6.41
C SER A 523 28.78 3.59 -5.87
N ARG A 524 27.85 4.39 -6.42
CA ARG A 524 26.40 4.31 -6.12
C ARG A 524 25.83 2.94 -6.48
N ARG A 525 26.10 2.42 -7.69
CA ARG A 525 25.67 1.07 -8.09
C ARG A 525 26.28 -0.04 -7.22
N ARG A 526 27.51 0.15 -6.72
CA ARG A 526 28.18 -0.85 -5.86
C ARG A 526 27.64 -0.96 -4.44
N GLY A 527 26.86 0.02 -3.98
CA GLY A 527 26.18 -0.03 -2.67
C GLY A 527 24.94 -0.92 -2.65
N LEU A 528 24.32 -1.17 -3.81
CA LEU A 528 23.06 -1.91 -3.95
C LEU A 528 23.25 -3.42 -4.22
N GLN A 529 24.44 -3.96 -3.99
CA GLN A 529 24.83 -5.28 -4.51
C GLN A 529 25.62 -6.14 -3.50
N SER A 530 25.38 -5.96 -2.20
CA SER A 530 26.08 -6.70 -1.14
C SER A 530 25.21 -7.20 0.03
N GLU A 531 23.90 -7.05 -0.04
CA GLU A 531 22.94 -7.58 0.95
C GLU A 531 21.76 -8.23 0.21
N ASP A 532 21.89 -9.54 -0.08
CA ASP A 532 20.79 -10.55 -0.10
C ASP A 532 21.27 -11.88 -0.72
N GLU A 533 21.95 -12.71 0.08
CA GLU A 533 22.10 -14.16 -0.17
C GLU A 533 22.10 -14.95 1.16
N SER A 534 20.93 -15.38 1.65
CA SER A 534 20.83 -16.54 2.55
C SER A 534 19.42 -17.15 2.60
N SER A 535 19.26 -18.32 2.00
CA SER A 535 18.29 -19.35 2.41
C SER A 535 18.99 -20.70 2.21
N ASP A 536 19.69 -21.22 3.22
CA ASP A 536 19.12 -22.05 4.29
C ASP A 536 18.41 -23.30 3.73
N SER A 537 19.21 -24.34 3.49
CA SER A 537 18.79 -25.74 3.67
C SER A 537 19.05 -26.14 5.13
N GLU A 538 18.26 -27.06 5.67
CA GLU A 538 18.15 -27.26 7.12
C GLU A 538 19.37 -27.93 7.79
N ASN A 539 19.55 -27.60 9.08
CA ASN A 539 20.46 -28.17 10.11
C ASN A 539 21.83 -27.47 10.33
N ASN A 540 22.31 -27.58 11.59
CA ASN A 540 23.62 -27.19 12.15
C ASN A 540 23.95 -25.68 12.31
N ASP A 541 23.59 -25.10 13.47
CA ASP A 541 23.95 -23.72 13.84
C ASP A 541 25.46 -23.47 14.07
N ASP A 542 26.24 -24.51 14.39
CA ASP A 542 27.68 -24.36 14.68
C ASP A 542 28.50 -24.01 13.44
N GLU A 543 28.22 -24.64 12.28
CA GLU A 543 28.88 -24.33 11.02
C GLU A 543 28.63 -22.88 10.59
N ARG A 544 27.43 -22.36 10.85
CA ARG A 544 27.04 -20.97 10.58
C ARG A 544 27.91 -19.95 11.34
N ASN A 545 28.40 -20.32 12.53
CA ASN A 545 29.33 -19.52 13.33
C ASN A 545 30.78 -19.59 12.82
N GLU A 546 31.22 -20.74 12.29
CA GLU A 546 32.54 -20.92 11.69
C GLU A 546 32.66 -20.14 10.37
N ILE A 547 31.65 -20.26 9.50
CA ILE A 547 31.55 -19.52 8.24
C ILE A 547 31.61 -18.00 8.49
N ARG A 548 30.91 -17.49 9.52
CA ARG A 548 30.99 -16.07 9.93
C ARG A 548 32.40 -15.65 10.38
N LYS A 549 33.13 -16.48 11.12
CA LYS A 549 34.53 -16.19 11.54
C LYS A 549 35.45 -16.09 10.31
N GLU A 550 35.35 -17.04 9.37
CA GLU A 550 36.19 -17.07 8.17
C GLU A 550 35.86 -15.93 7.18
N ILE A 551 34.59 -15.55 7.01
CA ILE A 551 34.19 -14.36 6.23
C ILE A 551 34.82 -13.08 6.83
N ASN A 552 34.80 -12.93 8.15
CA ASN A 552 35.39 -11.77 8.83
C ASN A 552 36.92 -11.75 8.73
N ARG A 553 37.58 -12.91 8.81
CA ARG A 553 39.02 -13.06 8.55
C ARG A 553 39.40 -12.64 7.13
N ARG A 554 38.68 -13.12 6.11
CA ARG A 554 38.86 -12.72 4.69
C ARG A 554 38.62 -11.22 4.47
N LYS A 555 37.62 -10.62 5.14
CA LYS A 555 37.38 -9.16 5.11
C LYS A 555 38.54 -8.37 5.74
N ALA A 556 39.11 -8.84 6.86
CA ALA A 556 40.25 -8.21 7.50
C ALA A 556 41.54 -8.32 6.66
N GLU A 557 41.76 -9.46 6.00
CA GLU A 557 42.92 -9.72 5.15
C GLU A 557 42.90 -8.86 3.87
N LYS A 558 41.75 -8.79 3.18
CA LYS A 558 41.55 -7.85 2.05
C LYS A 558 41.80 -6.39 2.45
N ARG A 559 41.44 -5.99 3.68
CA ARG A 559 41.77 -4.64 4.22
C ARG A 559 43.28 -4.43 4.41
N LYS A 560 44.03 -5.43 4.91
CA LYS A 560 45.51 -5.36 5.03
C LYS A 560 46.17 -5.19 3.65
N ILE A 561 45.78 -6.01 2.67
CA ILE A 561 46.34 -5.97 1.31
C ILE A 561 46.05 -4.61 0.63
N ARG A 562 44.82 -4.07 0.77
CA ARG A 562 44.49 -2.73 0.25
C ARG A 562 45.38 -1.65 0.87
N LYS A 563 45.64 -1.73 2.19
CA LYS A 563 46.51 -0.76 2.87
C LYS A 563 47.96 -0.86 2.40
N GLN A 564 48.52 -2.07 2.26
CA GLN A 564 49.88 -2.27 1.73
C GLN A 564 50.05 -1.71 0.32
N LYS A 565 49.05 -1.85 -0.57
CA LYS A 565 49.08 -1.25 -1.91
C LYS A 565 49.09 0.29 -1.87
N ILE A 566 48.31 0.89 -0.98
CA ILE A 566 48.29 2.36 -0.78
C ILE A 566 49.65 2.83 -0.24
N ASP A 567 50.20 2.15 0.77
CA ASP A 567 51.51 2.49 1.35
C ASP A 567 52.65 2.34 0.31
N GLN A 568 52.57 1.34 -0.59
CA GLN A 568 53.50 1.19 -1.74
C GLN A 568 53.34 2.31 -2.77
N GLN A 569 52.10 2.66 -3.15
CA GLN A 569 51.81 3.71 -4.14
C GLN A 569 52.27 5.09 -3.65
N ASN A 570 52.02 5.41 -2.38
CA ASN A 570 52.50 6.63 -1.74
C ASN A 570 54.04 6.69 -1.73
N LYS A 571 54.72 5.58 -1.41
CA LYS A 571 56.18 5.52 -1.39
C LYS A 571 56.82 5.64 -2.78
N ALA A 572 56.15 5.13 -3.82
CA ALA A 572 56.56 5.34 -5.21
C ALA A 572 56.41 6.82 -5.64
N MET A 573 55.34 7.47 -5.21
CA MET A 573 55.10 8.89 -5.45
C MET A 573 56.13 9.80 -4.73
N GLU A 574 56.48 9.44 -3.49
CA GLU A 574 57.52 10.11 -2.68
C GLU A 574 58.91 9.98 -3.33
N LEU A 575 59.24 8.82 -3.93
CA LEU A 575 60.46 8.61 -4.72
C LEU A 575 60.47 9.41 -6.03
N ALA A 576 59.34 9.50 -6.74
CA ALA A 576 59.23 10.31 -7.96
C ALA A 576 59.39 11.83 -7.66
N ALA A 577 58.83 12.30 -6.54
CA ALA A 577 59.04 13.66 -6.04
C ALA A 577 60.51 13.92 -5.65
N ALA A 578 61.17 12.94 -5.01
CA ALA A 578 62.59 13.07 -4.64
C ALA A 578 63.54 13.14 -5.85
N ASN A 579 63.25 12.42 -6.94
CA ASN A 579 64.04 12.49 -8.17
C ASN A 579 63.81 13.82 -8.92
N THR A 580 62.55 14.22 -9.11
CA THR A 580 62.23 15.49 -9.78
C THR A 580 62.71 16.74 -9.01
N ALA A 581 62.97 16.62 -7.70
CA ALA A 581 63.63 17.66 -6.91
C ALA A 581 65.18 17.69 -7.05
N ARG A 582 65.82 16.61 -7.54
CA ARG A 582 67.26 16.59 -7.83
C ARG A 582 67.58 17.21 -9.19
N ASP A 583 66.82 16.84 -10.22
CA ASP A 583 67.03 17.27 -11.61
C ASP A 583 66.94 18.80 -11.82
N GLN A 584 66.39 19.56 -10.85
CA GLN A 584 66.31 21.02 -10.93
C GLN A 584 67.60 21.75 -10.52
N ASN A 585 68.52 21.08 -9.82
CA ASN A 585 69.75 21.72 -9.28
C ASN A 585 70.97 21.61 -10.20
N GLU A 586 70.91 20.84 -11.29
CA GLU A 586 72.01 20.66 -12.24
C GLU A 586 71.72 21.26 -13.64
N LEU A 587 70.78 22.21 -13.71
CA LEU A 587 70.42 22.92 -14.95
C LEU A 587 70.95 24.35 -14.98
N THR A 588 71.60 24.72 -16.08
CA THR A 588 72.22 26.04 -16.25
C THR A 588 71.20 27.14 -16.52
N LEU A 589 71.61 28.40 -16.34
CA LEU A 589 70.72 29.57 -16.47
C LEU A 589 70.09 29.69 -17.87
N GLY A 590 70.81 29.30 -18.93
CA GLY A 590 70.31 29.34 -20.31
C GLY A 590 69.19 28.32 -20.59
N GLU A 591 69.32 27.10 -20.06
CA GLU A 591 68.33 26.03 -20.23
C GLU A 591 67.02 26.35 -19.50
N ARG A 592 67.10 27.06 -18.36
CA ARG A 592 65.93 27.59 -17.66
C ARG A 592 65.19 28.65 -18.49
N LEU A 593 65.88 29.46 -19.28
CA LEU A 593 65.27 30.47 -20.15
C LEU A 593 64.49 29.83 -21.32
N GLN A 594 65.06 28.81 -21.97
CA GLN A 594 64.39 28.13 -23.09
C GLN A 594 63.11 27.39 -22.64
N LYS A 595 63.13 26.75 -21.47
CA LYS A 595 61.92 26.16 -20.86
C LYS A 595 60.87 27.19 -20.39
N ALA A 596 61.21 28.48 -20.29
CA ALA A 596 60.27 29.55 -19.99
C ALA A 596 59.55 30.06 -21.25
N ASN A 597 60.29 30.31 -22.35
CA ASN A 597 59.68 30.80 -23.60
C ASN A 597 58.65 29.81 -24.17
N ASN A 598 58.96 28.50 -24.18
CA ASN A 598 58.06 27.46 -24.70
C ASN A 598 56.77 27.26 -23.85
N LYS A 599 56.55 28.03 -22.77
CA LYS A 599 55.30 28.05 -22.01
C LYS A 599 54.36 29.20 -22.35
N VAL A 600 54.77 30.16 -23.17
CA VAL A 600 53.98 31.37 -23.44
C VAL A 600 52.93 31.13 -24.53
N GLU A 601 53.22 30.31 -25.55
CA GLU A 601 52.36 30.16 -26.73
C GLU A 601 51.07 29.36 -26.48
N ASP A 602 51.03 28.44 -25.53
CA ASP A 602 49.83 27.63 -25.17
C ASP A 602 48.74 28.43 -24.40
N SER A 603 48.89 29.74 -24.21
CA SER A 603 48.11 30.52 -23.24
C SER A 603 46.98 31.40 -23.82
N SER A 604 46.36 31.01 -24.94
CA SER A 604 45.34 31.83 -25.63
C SER A 604 43.91 31.23 -25.67
N ASN A 605 43.34 30.80 -24.53
CA ASN A 605 41.91 30.97 -24.20
C ASN A 605 41.50 30.35 -22.84
N GLN A 606 41.48 31.17 -21.78
CA GLN A 606 40.64 30.88 -20.60
C GLN A 606 40.24 32.20 -19.90
N ARG A 607 38.95 32.37 -19.60
CA ARG A 607 38.43 33.52 -18.84
C ARG A 607 37.89 33.08 -17.49
N ILE A 608 38.52 33.60 -16.44
CA ILE A 608 37.91 34.18 -15.22
C ILE A 608 36.86 33.33 -14.50
N SER A 609 37.21 32.84 -13.30
CA SER A 609 36.27 32.76 -12.17
C SER A 609 36.99 32.71 -10.82
N GLY A 610 37.03 33.84 -10.10
CA GLY A 610 37.09 33.96 -8.63
C GLY A 610 38.21 33.25 -7.84
N ASP A 611 39.19 34.02 -7.37
CA ASP A 611 40.19 33.58 -6.39
C ASP A 611 39.61 33.33 -4.99
N THR A 612 40.23 32.43 -4.22
CA THR A 612 40.87 32.78 -2.94
C THR A 612 41.74 31.63 -2.40
N GLU A 613 43.01 31.91 -2.11
CA GLU A 613 43.90 31.02 -1.35
C GLU A 613 43.90 31.38 0.15
N ILE A 614 44.34 30.45 1.00
CA ILE A 614 45.40 30.70 2.01
C ILE A 614 45.89 29.38 2.67
N SER A 615 47.18 29.34 2.96
CA SER A 615 48.01 28.24 3.53
C SER A 615 47.96 28.13 5.09
N PHE A 616 48.72 27.32 5.86
CA PHE A 616 50.05 26.66 5.73
C PHE A 616 50.20 25.45 6.72
N VAL A 617 51.35 24.75 6.77
CA VAL A 617 51.61 23.39 7.38
C VAL A 617 53.08 23.33 7.94
N PRO A 618 53.55 22.58 9.01
CA PRO A 618 53.25 21.20 9.52
C PRO A 618 53.11 21.09 11.10
N LYS A 619 53.68 20.22 12.00
CA LYS A 619 54.77 19.18 12.03
C LYS A 619 54.80 18.22 13.29
N SER A 620 54.93 16.90 13.07
CA SER A 620 55.61 15.80 13.83
C SER A 620 55.58 15.52 15.38
N LYS A 621 54.85 14.45 15.78
CA LYS A 621 55.28 13.14 16.43
C LYS A 621 56.16 13.01 17.74
N LYS A 622 55.56 12.32 18.76
CA LYS A 622 56.00 11.12 19.56
C LYS A 622 56.98 11.13 20.80
N LYS A 623 56.46 10.64 21.95
CA LYS A 623 56.99 9.62 22.95
C LYS A 623 58.35 9.81 23.71
N PRO A 624 58.62 9.15 24.89
CA PRO A 624 57.76 8.62 25.99
C PRO A 624 58.33 8.74 27.47
N THR A 625 57.70 8.07 28.45
CA THR A 625 58.19 7.49 29.76
C THR A 625 58.46 8.30 31.06
N LYS A 626 57.68 7.97 32.13
CA LYS A 626 57.95 7.83 33.61
C LYS A 626 58.51 9.02 34.44
N PRO A 627 58.17 9.19 35.75
CA PRO A 627 58.42 8.29 36.93
C PRO A 627 57.14 7.58 37.47
N GLU A 628 57.02 6.72 38.50
CA GLU A 628 57.64 6.48 39.85
C GLU A 628 57.28 7.54 40.92
N GLY A 629 56.80 7.24 42.15
CA GLY A 629 56.28 6.02 42.83
C GLY A 629 55.30 6.47 43.97
N VAL A 630 54.45 5.65 44.61
CA VAL A 630 54.70 4.66 45.70
C VAL A 630 53.33 4.02 46.10
N ASP A 631 53.35 2.77 46.62
CA ASP A 631 52.35 1.95 47.38
C ASP A 631 50.83 2.33 47.52
N SER A 632 49.87 1.39 47.73
CA SER A 632 49.98 -0.03 48.13
C SER A 632 48.82 -0.95 47.69
N GLY A 633 49.16 -2.23 47.44
CA GLY A 633 48.32 -3.44 47.64
C GLY A 633 47.01 -3.64 46.86
N ARG A 634 46.55 -4.88 46.57
CA ARG A 634 47.20 -6.22 46.59
C ARG A 634 46.41 -7.18 45.64
N LYS A 635 47.00 -8.33 45.29
CA LYS A 635 46.56 -9.23 44.19
C LYS A 635 45.59 -10.35 44.62
N SER A 636 44.67 -10.72 43.72
CA SER A 636 44.30 -12.10 43.34
C SER A 636 43.58 -12.07 41.98
N SER A 637 43.62 -12.99 41.00
CA SER A 637 44.22 -14.31 40.73
C SER A 637 43.18 -15.40 40.47
N ARG A 638 43.31 -16.07 39.31
CA ARG A 638 42.49 -17.19 38.78
C ARG A 638 42.02 -18.22 39.81
N ALA A 639 40.82 -18.76 39.59
CA ALA A 639 40.46 -20.14 39.92
C ALA A 639 39.40 -20.67 38.93
N ASP A 640 39.14 -21.98 38.97
CA ASP A 640 38.27 -22.75 38.08
C ASP A 640 37.28 -23.59 38.93
N GLY A 641 36.26 -24.19 38.32
CA GLY A 641 35.63 -25.40 38.85
C GLY A 641 34.34 -25.29 39.68
N SER A 642 33.25 -25.76 39.07
CA SER A 642 32.19 -26.60 39.68
C SER A 642 31.11 -26.03 40.62
N LEU A 643 29.86 -26.34 40.25
CA LEU A 643 28.78 -26.94 41.05
C LEU A 643 28.70 -26.66 42.58
N ARG A 644 27.56 -26.09 43.00
CA ARG A 644 26.56 -26.84 43.82
C ARG A 644 25.21 -26.11 43.90
N LYS A 645 24.13 -26.88 44.08
CA LYS A 645 22.80 -26.37 44.43
C LYS A 645 22.75 -26.05 45.92
N ALA A 646 22.13 -24.95 46.31
CA ALA A 646 21.60 -24.73 47.66
C ALA A 646 20.07 -24.81 47.62
N SER A 647 19.44 -25.23 48.71
CA SER A 647 18.01 -25.57 48.74
C SER A 647 17.32 -24.99 49.97
N LYS A 648 16.00 -24.80 49.86
CA LYS A 648 15.06 -24.43 50.94
C LYS A 648 15.34 -23.09 51.61
N ASN A 649 14.37 -22.18 51.48
CA ASN A 649 13.80 -21.58 52.68
C ASN A 649 12.28 -21.55 52.50
N VAL A 650 11.55 -21.80 53.59
CA VAL A 650 10.09 -21.82 53.66
C VAL A 650 9.69 -20.83 54.73
N PHE A 651 8.75 -19.94 54.42
CA PHE A 651 7.97 -19.28 55.46
C PHE A 651 6.49 -19.20 55.04
N ARG A 652 5.61 -19.43 56.01
CA ARG A 652 4.17 -19.12 55.96
C ARG A 652 4.04 -17.60 56.18
N GLY A 653 3.00 -16.90 55.73
CA GLY A 653 1.71 -17.36 55.26
C GLY A 653 0.61 -16.82 56.19
N ILE A 654 -0.05 -15.77 55.72
CA ILE A 654 -1.38 -15.23 56.08
C ILE A 654 -2.00 -14.81 54.75
#